data_AF-A0A448KBU5-F1
#
_entry.id   AF-A0A448KBU5-F1
#
_cell.length_a   1.000
_cell.length_b   1.000
_cell.length_c   1.000
_cell.angle_alpha   90.00
_cell.angle_beta   90.00
_cell.angle_gamma   90.00
#
_symmetry.space_group_name_H-M   'P 1'
#
loop_
_entity.id
_entity.type
_entity.pdbx_description
1 polymer ?
#
loop_
_entity_poly.entity_id
_entity_poly.type
_entity_poly.pdbx_seq_one_letter_code
_entity_poly.pdbx_strand_id
1 'polypeptide(L)'
;MLLVHIAGLADLGIPGRQEGAERASIERCRELADCQEPNEARRRIIDLDYDAPAPGEPSGGMRSPLDQEIAALVNRGAQAQAAHTGAATAPAEPLEIIIVGVKGDRTPTEQLAQALTTALRIAVKDGGLLAGRPVRIHDACLLPGLEEASSLEELESVVGSHHGHVLLPLGGGAMAVVLAAAAVTTATHPDNWSLILLDRQARSGAEERWDPPVLDMSVPADPLRGWLLGLGLPTVLDSLQGTGAPKPTDDHDSDVRSAADSIRRALGGGGSELEATSDDIAALLITDVARGDLAAGMALRAWMTAVYLELHKATEGHTDQSKNGSRSPGQTLGRIQRLERSLQEPDKWMLARQHLVELGNNATHDADSPTRDDRALPLVAEVRRELGDRIPDWLNWPGSEICLLLAQGKERAGEGHPRRPLVVNLLSRPPARELRDSCAVPGPLALKALIAHSTQTHQAAQKVQETVKRTREDRPSRSAVDQGWGHAEVSLREYASMTAPELSSAQIDEAMTGLRHQARTWLSQQSPRPRAVVVATTGEKAAAIALLQAAQAFGADHGVPVLLMSSITKGQGREQFQFHQFGLDRDVRAALLKAAMHCLDRFDLLTAQRLLALGDSDMKRFAACSGILAEELLAAVRSSPQTRDAHAPTVLAVLGAIAGLIDSGELQDDAQIRLATIAGELLHIPPKPERTPVILAMSDYGDIPQGVNLREAPAGALLRLLYRIRNKTPINHGSQGLEEATAHELGPQGRRAHPELTYPQLLRQAVRAVRRDHPWTGSSDWDERMTRVRHGIHALLAHHCGSGNRDQEPTAALLPGDALGEPQTLINLTPHEVVLDCGVGEPLRLPSAGQSPRLLLDQGQQGILAVRDPQDDERAREVPLSIGRRVQGIDPPLPDPRPGTLYITGRVVAEHHPQRSDLVWPADLIRDSTGQVTAARGLATLAPGRGLIARVGRSGP
;
A
#
# COMPACT_ATOMS: atom_id res chain seq x y z
N MET A 1 -16.15 21.41 -13.27
CA MET A 1 -16.83 20.24 -12.63
C MET A 1 -16.97 19.09 -13.63
N LEU A 2 -16.64 17.86 -13.25
CA LEU A 2 -16.64 16.67 -14.12
C LEU A 2 -17.74 15.68 -13.72
N LEU A 3 -18.58 15.25 -14.66
CA LEU A 3 -19.51 14.12 -14.52
C LEU A 3 -18.89 12.85 -15.14
N VAL A 4 -18.79 11.79 -14.34
CA VAL A 4 -18.33 10.46 -14.80
C VAL A 4 -19.55 9.55 -14.94
N HIS A 5 -20.14 9.49 -16.15
CA HIS A 5 -21.30 8.65 -16.43
C HIS A 5 -20.86 7.21 -16.75
N ILE A 6 -21.53 6.21 -16.18
CA ILE A 6 -21.22 4.79 -16.43
C ILE A 6 -22.33 4.18 -17.27
N ALA A 7 -22.01 3.88 -18.53
CA ALA A 7 -22.96 3.41 -19.51
C ALA A 7 -23.57 2.06 -19.12
N GLY A 8 -24.89 1.95 -19.24
CA GLY A 8 -25.63 0.72 -19.01
C GLY A 8 -26.93 0.63 -19.82
N LEU A 9 -27.55 -0.55 -19.83
CA LEU A 9 -28.76 -0.79 -20.62
C LEU A 9 -29.96 0.11 -20.26
N ALA A 10 -29.95 0.70 -19.05
CA ALA A 10 -30.95 1.68 -18.65
C ALA A 10 -30.92 2.96 -19.50
N ASP A 11 -29.76 3.30 -20.09
CA ASP A 11 -29.62 4.45 -21.01
C ASP A 11 -30.31 4.20 -22.37
N LEU A 12 -30.67 2.94 -22.65
CA LEU A 12 -31.49 2.53 -23.79
C LEU A 12 -32.94 2.23 -23.39
N GLY A 13 -33.34 2.50 -22.15
CA GLY A 13 -34.68 2.20 -21.63
C GLY A 13 -34.95 0.71 -21.41
N ILE A 14 -33.90 -0.11 -21.25
CA ILE A 14 -34.03 -1.56 -21.09
C ILE A 14 -33.83 -1.94 -19.60
N PRO A 15 -34.89 -2.38 -18.88
CA PRO A 15 -34.79 -2.74 -17.47
C PRO A 15 -34.15 -4.11 -17.26
N GLY A 16 -32.84 -4.12 -17.06
CA GLY A 16 -32.09 -5.31 -16.63
C GLY A 16 -31.94 -6.39 -17.69
N ARG A 17 -31.53 -7.60 -17.26
CA ARG A 17 -31.30 -8.75 -18.17
C ARG A 17 -32.60 -9.54 -18.33
N GLN A 18 -33.37 -9.22 -19.36
CA GLN A 18 -34.54 -9.99 -19.80
C GLN A 18 -34.27 -10.66 -21.15
N GLU A 19 -35.07 -11.66 -21.49
CA GLU A 19 -35.01 -12.32 -22.80
C GLU A 19 -35.31 -11.30 -23.91
N GLY A 20 -34.44 -11.23 -24.93
CA GLY A 20 -34.51 -10.21 -25.99
C GLY A 20 -33.80 -8.88 -25.70
N ALA A 21 -33.31 -8.64 -24.48
CA ALA A 21 -32.62 -7.39 -24.11
C ALA A 21 -31.35 -7.12 -24.92
N GLU A 22 -30.60 -8.17 -25.26
CA GLU A 22 -29.37 -8.06 -26.05
C GLU A 22 -29.66 -7.56 -27.47
N ARG A 23 -30.65 -8.14 -28.15
CA ARG A 23 -31.06 -7.71 -29.48
C ARG A 23 -31.57 -6.27 -29.48
N ALA A 24 -32.46 -5.93 -28.55
CA ALA A 24 -32.96 -4.56 -28.41
C ALA A 24 -31.82 -3.57 -28.13
N SER A 25 -30.82 -3.95 -27.33
CA SER A 25 -29.67 -3.09 -27.04
C SER A 25 -28.83 -2.79 -28.29
N ILE A 26 -28.62 -3.77 -29.16
CA ILE A 26 -27.86 -3.61 -30.41
C ILE A 26 -28.61 -2.69 -31.37
N GLU A 27 -29.93 -2.92 -31.54
CA GLU A 27 -30.77 -2.13 -32.44
C GLU A 27 -30.86 -0.67 -31.97
N ARG A 28 -31.15 -0.42 -30.69
CA ARG A 28 -31.21 0.93 -30.11
C ARG A 28 -29.85 1.64 -30.10
N CYS A 29 -28.74 0.91 -29.90
CA CYS A 29 -27.39 1.50 -30.04
C CYS A 29 -27.11 2.00 -31.46
N ARG A 30 -27.59 1.30 -32.50
CA ARG A 30 -27.44 1.74 -33.90
C ARG A 30 -28.24 3.00 -34.16
N GLU A 31 -29.51 3.02 -33.73
CA GLU A 31 -30.33 4.24 -33.84
C GLU A 31 -29.66 5.44 -33.18
N LEU A 32 -29.03 5.24 -32.01
CA LEU A 32 -28.31 6.29 -31.31
C LEU A 32 -27.06 6.75 -32.06
N ALA A 33 -26.31 5.82 -32.66
CA ALA A 33 -25.11 6.12 -33.45
C ALA A 33 -25.43 6.82 -34.78
N ASP A 34 -26.60 6.55 -35.36
CA ASP A 34 -27.05 7.12 -36.63
C ASP A 34 -27.63 8.54 -36.50
N CYS A 35 -27.86 9.04 -35.27
CA CYS A 35 -28.31 10.41 -35.03
C CYS A 35 -27.40 11.44 -35.70
N GLN A 36 -27.99 12.42 -36.40
CA GLN A 36 -27.28 13.59 -36.94
C GLN A 36 -27.84 14.91 -36.41
N GLU A 37 -29.11 14.93 -36.01
CA GLU A 37 -29.84 16.13 -35.61
C GLU A 37 -29.87 16.30 -34.08
N PRO A 38 -29.63 17.51 -33.53
CA PRO A 38 -29.63 17.74 -32.09
C PRO A 38 -30.92 17.36 -31.37
N ASN A 39 -32.08 17.65 -31.96
CA ASN A 39 -33.39 17.33 -31.37
C ASN A 39 -33.72 15.83 -31.38
N GLU A 40 -33.20 15.09 -32.36
CA GLU A 40 -33.33 13.64 -32.42
C GLU A 40 -32.43 13.00 -31.35
N ALA A 41 -31.16 13.42 -31.28
CA ALA A 41 -30.23 12.96 -30.27
C ALA A 41 -30.75 13.22 -28.84
N ARG A 42 -31.31 14.41 -28.57
CA ARG A 42 -31.95 14.73 -27.28
C ARG A 42 -33.09 13.78 -26.93
N ARG A 43 -34.03 13.56 -27.86
CA ARG A 43 -35.17 12.66 -27.62
C ARG A 43 -34.71 11.23 -27.30
N ARG A 44 -33.73 10.70 -28.01
CA ARG A 44 -33.19 9.36 -27.74
C ARG A 44 -32.46 9.26 -26.40
N ILE A 45 -31.58 10.22 -26.08
CA ILE A 45 -30.77 10.16 -24.84
C ILE A 45 -31.53 10.62 -23.59
N ILE A 46 -32.62 11.38 -23.71
CA ILE A 46 -33.38 11.93 -22.57
C ILE A 46 -34.72 11.20 -22.39
N ASP A 47 -35.51 11.16 -23.46
CA ASP A 47 -36.89 10.67 -23.44
C ASP A 47 -36.99 9.16 -23.68
N LEU A 48 -35.86 8.51 -23.97
CA LEU A 48 -35.78 7.09 -24.33
C LEU A 48 -36.70 6.76 -25.52
N ASP A 49 -36.88 7.72 -26.43
CA ASP A 49 -37.73 7.63 -27.63
C ASP A 49 -37.00 6.88 -28.75
N TYR A 50 -37.08 5.55 -28.73
CA TYR A 50 -36.46 4.66 -29.70
C TYR A 50 -37.50 3.95 -30.56
N ASP A 51 -37.19 3.73 -31.83
CA ASP A 51 -38.08 3.04 -32.77
C ASP A 51 -38.07 1.52 -32.54
N ALA A 52 -36.91 0.94 -32.21
CA ALA A 52 -36.78 -0.47 -31.90
C ALA A 52 -37.45 -0.80 -30.55
N PRO A 53 -38.32 -1.83 -30.49
CA PRO A 53 -39.00 -2.22 -29.25
C PRO A 53 -38.04 -2.86 -28.24
N ALA A 54 -38.31 -2.68 -26.94
CA ALA A 54 -37.54 -3.28 -25.86
C ALA A 54 -38.41 -4.12 -24.89
N PRO A 55 -37.85 -5.20 -24.32
CA PRO A 55 -38.56 -5.97 -23.28
C PRO A 55 -38.68 -5.14 -22.00
N GLY A 56 -39.90 -5.09 -21.44
CA GLY A 56 -40.19 -4.35 -20.21
C GLY A 56 -40.16 -2.83 -20.38
N GLU A 57 -40.34 -2.32 -21.59
CA GLU A 57 -40.34 -0.89 -21.90
C GLU A 57 -41.21 -0.09 -20.91
N PRO A 58 -40.63 0.95 -20.27
CA PRO A 58 -41.34 1.69 -19.23
C PRO A 58 -42.57 2.39 -19.80
N SER A 59 -43.66 2.42 -19.03
CA SER A 59 -44.83 3.26 -19.34
C SER A 59 -44.40 4.71 -19.51
N GLY A 60 -44.89 5.39 -20.55
CA GLY A 60 -44.43 6.73 -20.94
C GLY A 60 -44.28 7.73 -19.78
N GLY A 61 -43.22 8.54 -19.83
CA GLY A 61 -42.85 9.52 -18.79
C GLY A 61 -41.59 9.19 -17.97
N MET A 62 -40.89 8.10 -18.29
CA MET A 62 -39.59 7.77 -17.69
C MET A 62 -38.45 8.44 -18.46
N ARG A 63 -37.57 9.14 -17.75
CA ARG A 63 -36.37 9.78 -18.33
C ARG A 63 -35.16 8.87 -18.17
N SER A 64 -34.15 9.03 -19.04
CA SER A 64 -32.90 8.29 -18.94
C SER A 64 -32.14 8.61 -17.65
N PRO A 65 -31.25 7.70 -17.19
CA PRO A 65 -30.32 8.02 -16.11
C PRO A 65 -29.46 9.26 -16.43
N LEU A 66 -28.96 9.36 -17.65
CA LEU A 66 -28.11 10.46 -18.10
C LEU A 66 -28.81 11.84 -18.02
N ASP A 67 -30.12 11.93 -18.28
CA ASP A 67 -30.89 13.17 -18.13
C ASP A 67 -30.85 13.69 -16.69
N GLN A 68 -31.12 12.81 -15.73
CA GLN A 68 -31.12 13.15 -14.31
C GLN A 68 -29.73 13.60 -13.84
N GLU A 69 -28.68 12.97 -14.36
CA GLU A 69 -27.28 13.29 -14.05
C GLU A 69 -26.86 14.64 -14.63
N ILE A 70 -27.28 14.94 -15.87
CA ILE A 70 -27.06 16.23 -16.52
C ILE A 70 -27.78 17.34 -15.74
N ALA A 71 -29.03 17.11 -15.30
CA ALA A 71 -29.76 18.08 -14.48
C ALA A 71 -29.01 18.39 -13.17
N ALA A 72 -28.48 17.36 -12.50
CA ALA A 72 -27.66 17.51 -11.30
C ALA A 72 -26.39 18.36 -11.57
N LEU A 73 -25.67 18.04 -12.64
CA LEU A 73 -24.44 18.74 -13.04
C LEU A 73 -24.70 20.23 -13.31
N VAL A 74 -25.78 20.55 -14.03
CA VAL A 74 -26.14 21.93 -14.36
C VAL A 74 -26.50 22.72 -13.11
N ASN A 75 -27.34 22.18 -12.23
CA ASN A 75 -27.71 22.84 -10.97
C ASN A 75 -26.51 23.07 -10.06
N ARG A 76 -25.65 22.07 -9.90
CA ARG A 76 -24.48 22.14 -9.02
C ARG A 76 -23.47 23.15 -9.49
N GLY A 77 -23.17 23.18 -10.78
CA GLY A 77 -22.28 24.22 -11.29
C GLY A 77 -22.89 25.63 -11.20
N ALA A 78 -24.23 25.78 -11.22
CA ALA A 78 -24.88 27.06 -10.99
C ALA A 78 -24.80 27.49 -9.51
N GLN A 79 -24.99 26.55 -8.57
CA GLN A 79 -24.79 26.78 -7.13
C GLN A 79 -23.35 27.15 -6.80
N ALA A 80 -22.37 26.43 -7.37
CA ALA A 80 -20.94 26.72 -7.21
C ALA A 80 -20.61 28.13 -7.73
N GLN A 81 -21.16 28.52 -8.88
CA GLN A 81 -20.99 29.86 -9.42
C GLN A 81 -21.58 30.93 -8.49
N ALA A 82 -22.80 30.71 -7.98
CA ALA A 82 -23.45 31.63 -7.04
C ALA A 82 -22.65 31.80 -5.73
N ALA A 83 -22.07 30.73 -5.20
CA ALA A 83 -21.22 30.79 -4.00
C ALA A 83 -19.95 31.64 -4.19
N HIS A 84 -19.41 31.71 -5.42
CA HIS A 84 -18.23 32.51 -5.76
C HIS A 84 -18.57 33.98 -6.13
N THR A 85 -19.85 34.33 -6.33
CA THR A 85 -20.29 35.68 -6.76
C THR A 85 -20.27 36.78 -5.70
N GLY A 86 -19.35 36.70 -4.71
CA GLY A 86 -18.81 37.92 -4.08
C GLY A 86 -18.00 38.79 -5.05
N ALA A 87 -17.56 38.22 -6.19
CA ALA A 87 -16.85 38.93 -7.27
C ALA A 87 -17.55 38.70 -8.62
N ALA A 88 -18.30 39.70 -9.09
CA ALA A 88 -19.23 39.60 -10.23
C ALA A 88 -18.61 39.47 -11.64
N THR A 89 -17.39 38.91 -11.79
CA THR A 89 -16.68 38.88 -13.09
C THR A 89 -15.86 37.63 -13.41
N ALA A 90 -15.87 36.58 -12.58
CA ALA A 90 -15.16 35.34 -12.92
C ALA A 90 -15.91 34.52 -13.99
N PRO A 91 -15.24 34.02 -15.05
CA PRO A 91 -15.86 33.14 -16.05
C PRO A 91 -16.35 31.85 -15.39
N ALA A 92 -17.54 31.37 -15.81
CA ALA A 92 -18.11 30.14 -15.29
C ALA A 92 -17.15 28.96 -15.55
N GLU A 93 -16.87 28.15 -14.52
CA GLU A 93 -16.13 26.90 -14.71
C GLU A 93 -16.82 26.04 -15.78
N PRO A 94 -16.07 25.50 -16.76
CA PRO A 94 -16.63 24.63 -17.77
C PRO A 94 -17.16 23.33 -17.12
N LEU A 95 -18.28 22.86 -17.65
CA LEU A 95 -18.80 21.54 -17.33
C LEU A 95 -18.05 20.50 -18.18
N GLU A 96 -17.72 19.37 -17.58
CA GLU A 96 -17.05 18.28 -18.28
C GLU A 96 -17.84 17.01 -18.10
N ILE A 97 -17.95 16.19 -19.15
CA ILE A 97 -18.66 14.90 -19.11
C ILE A 97 -17.77 13.85 -19.76
N ILE A 98 -17.64 12.71 -19.07
CA ILE A 98 -17.07 11.51 -19.64
C ILE A 98 -18.02 10.32 -19.50
N ILE A 99 -18.02 9.47 -20.51
CA ILE A 99 -18.81 8.25 -20.58
C ILE A 99 -17.86 7.06 -20.48
N VAL A 100 -18.10 6.19 -19.52
CA VAL A 100 -17.29 5.00 -19.25
C VAL A 100 -18.01 3.75 -19.76
N GLY A 101 -17.31 2.97 -20.59
CA GLY A 101 -17.78 1.68 -21.13
C GLY A 101 -16.78 0.55 -20.90
N VAL A 102 -17.20 -0.69 -21.13
CA VAL A 102 -16.36 -1.90 -20.95
C VAL A 102 -16.30 -2.70 -22.26
N LYS A 103 -15.09 -3.09 -22.70
CA LYS A 103 -14.83 -3.83 -23.95
C LYS A 103 -15.15 -5.33 -23.87
N GLY A 104 -14.93 -5.97 -22.71
CA GLY A 104 -15.08 -7.42 -22.48
C GLY A 104 -16.23 -7.84 -21.55
N ASP A 105 -16.25 -9.13 -21.20
CA ASP A 105 -17.16 -9.80 -20.22
C ASP A 105 -18.62 -10.07 -20.65
N ARG A 106 -19.43 -10.61 -19.72
CA ARG A 106 -20.81 -11.10 -19.96
C ARG A 106 -21.83 -10.03 -20.36
N THR A 107 -21.44 -8.75 -20.51
CA THR A 107 -22.26 -7.61 -20.96
C THR A 107 -21.32 -6.45 -21.33
N PRO A 108 -20.72 -6.45 -22.54
CA PRO A 108 -19.89 -5.34 -22.99
C PRO A 108 -20.74 -4.08 -23.21
N THR A 109 -20.20 -2.91 -22.91
CA THR A 109 -20.87 -1.60 -23.07
C THR A 109 -20.06 -0.62 -23.92
N GLU A 110 -18.99 -1.08 -24.58
CA GLU A 110 -18.15 -0.26 -25.46
C GLU A 110 -18.95 0.47 -26.55
N GLN A 111 -19.75 -0.27 -27.33
CA GLN A 111 -20.55 0.31 -28.42
C GLN A 111 -21.55 1.34 -27.90
N LEU A 112 -22.18 1.05 -26.76
CA LEU A 112 -23.12 1.96 -26.10
C LEU A 112 -22.42 3.25 -25.65
N ALA A 113 -21.26 3.14 -24.99
CA ALA A 113 -20.51 4.29 -24.50
C ALA A 113 -20.07 5.21 -25.65
N GLN A 114 -19.61 4.64 -26.76
CA GLN A 114 -19.24 5.37 -27.98
C GLN A 114 -20.45 6.05 -28.63
N ALA A 115 -21.58 5.34 -28.75
CA ALA A 115 -22.82 5.88 -29.32
C ALA A 115 -23.37 7.03 -28.47
N LEU A 116 -23.43 6.87 -27.14
CA LEU A 116 -23.84 7.93 -26.21
C LEU A 116 -22.91 9.15 -26.31
N THR A 117 -21.59 8.95 -26.42
CA THR A 117 -20.63 10.06 -26.53
C THR A 117 -20.88 10.87 -27.80
N THR A 118 -21.11 10.18 -28.91
CA THR A 118 -21.39 10.80 -30.21
C THR A 118 -22.72 11.54 -30.19
N ALA A 119 -23.78 10.90 -29.71
CA ALA A 119 -25.12 11.51 -29.61
C ALA A 119 -25.12 12.71 -28.65
N LEU A 120 -24.42 12.63 -27.51
CA LEU A 120 -24.32 13.73 -26.55
C LEU A 120 -23.61 14.95 -27.16
N ARG A 121 -22.52 14.74 -27.93
CA ARG A 121 -21.84 15.82 -28.67
C ARG A 121 -22.77 16.51 -29.68
N ILE A 122 -23.69 15.77 -30.30
CA ILE A 122 -24.69 16.31 -31.22
C ILE A 122 -25.77 17.08 -30.43
N ALA A 123 -26.27 16.51 -29.35
CA ALA A 123 -27.35 17.06 -28.53
C ALA A 123 -27.00 18.40 -27.83
N VAL A 124 -25.72 18.69 -27.61
CA VAL A 124 -25.27 19.93 -26.92
C VAL A 124 -24.97 21.10 -27.86
N LYS A 125 -24.95 20.92 -29.19
CA LYS A 125 -24.49 21.93 -30.19
C LYS A 125 -25.22 23.27 -30.11
N ASP A 126 -26.50 23.24 -29.80
CA ASP A 126 -27.44 24.36 -29.76
C ASP A 126 -27.74 24.83 -28.32
N GLY A 127 -26.97 24.35 -27.33
CA GLY A 127 -26.91 24.87 -25.96
C GLY A 127 -28.12 24.56 -25.06
N GLY A 128 -29.22 24.07 -25.62
CA GLY A 128 -30.48 23.82 -24.90
C GLY A 128 -30.37 22.79 -23.77
N LEU A 129 -29.58 21.73 -23.94
CA LEU A 129 -29.45 20.63 -22.97
C LEU A 129 -28.77 21.04 -21.65
N LEU A 130 -27.89 22.05 -21.69
CA LEU A 130 -27.04 22.45 -20.56
C LEU A 130 -27.28 23.89 -20.14
N ALA A 131 -28.48 24.41 -20.42
CA ALA A 131 -28.89 25.78 -20.10
C ALA A 131 -27.88 26.84 -20.60
N GLY A 132 -27.29 26.64 -21.79
CA GLY A 132 -26.34 27.56 -22.40
C GLY A 132 -24.93 27.58 -21.79
N ARG A 133 -24.60 26.67 -20.87
CA ARG A 133 -23.27 26.61 -20.24
C ARG A 133 -22.23 25.94 -21.16
N PRO A 134 -20.97 26.42 -21.16
CA PRO A 134 -19.90 25.77 -21.91
C PRO A 134 -19.64 24.38 -21.34
N VAL A 135 -19.58 23.38 -22.22
CA VAL A 135 -19.33 21.98 -21.88
C VAL A 135 -18.22 21.40 -22.73
N ARG A 136 -17.41 20.52 -22.13
CA ARG A 136 -16.46 19.64 -22.82
C ARG A 136 -16.93 18.20 -22.67
N ILE A 137 -17.16 17.52 -23.80
CA ILE A 137 -17.48 16.09 -23.84
C ILE A 137 -16.20 15.34 -24.24
N HIS A 138 -15.62 14.61 -23.28
CA HIS A 138 -14.42 13.80 -23.48
C HIS A 138 -14.71 12.60 -24.39
N ASP A 139 -13.67 12.00 -24.95
CA ASP A 139 -13.82 10.70 -25.62
C ASP A 139 -14.22 9.62 -24.61
N ALA A 140 -14.91 8.58 -25.08
CA ALA A 140 -15.35 7.49 -24.22
C ALA A 140 -14.15 6.80 -23.56
N CYS A 141 -14.18 6.65 -22.23
CA CYS A 141 -13.20 5.88 -21.48
C CYS A 141 -13.59 4.40 -21.55
N LEU A 142 -12.77 3.58 -22.22
CA LEU A 142 -13.11 2.20 -22.54
C LEU A 142 -12.24 1.22 -21.74
N LEU A 143 -12.83 0.69 -20.69
CA LEU A 143 -12.18 -0.24 -19.78
C LEU A 143 -12.00 -1.62 -20.45
N PRO A 144 -10.84 -2.27 -20.29
CA PRO A 144 -10.55 -3.55 -20.96
C PRO A 144 -11.43 -4.71 -20.47
N GLY A 145 -11.96 -4.62 -19.25
CA GLY A 145 -12.87 -5.62 -18.67
C GLY A 145 -13.44 -5.17 -17.32
N LEU A 146 -14.17 -6.07 -16.67
CA LEU A 146 -14.63 -5.89 -15.30
C LEU A 146 -13.52 -6.19 -14.26
N GLU A 147 -12.35 -6.67 -14.71
CA GLU A 147 -11.17 -6.78 -13.86
C GLU A 147 -10.63 -5.37 -13.55
N GLU A 148 -10.68 -5.02 -12.27
CA GLU A 148 -10.40 -3.65 -11.81
C GLU A 148 -8.94 -3.24 -12.03
N ALA A 149 -7.97 -4.15 -11.86
CA ALA A 149 -6.54 -3.84 -12.03
C ALA A 149 -6.18 -3.31 -13.42
N SER A 150 -6.86 -3.78 -14.47
CA SER A 150 -6.68 -3.31 -15.85
C SER A 150 -7.48 -2.03 -16.16
N SER A 151 -8.41 -1.66 -15.28
CA SER A 151 -9.35 -0.55 -15.46
C SER A 151 -8.97 0.69 -14.64
N LEU A 152 -8.22 0.52 -13.54
CA LEU A 152 -7.80 1.61 -12.66
C LEU A 152 -6.85 2.60 -13.35
N GLU A 153 -5.87 2.12 -14.12
CA GLU A 153 -4.92 3.02 -14.81
C GLU A 153 -5.62 3.94 -15.81
N GLU A 154 -6.59 3.41 -16.57
CA GLU A 154 -7.38 4.19 -17.53
C GLU A 154 -8.26 5.22 -16.81
N LEU A 155 -8.94 4.81 -15.73
CA LEU A 155 -9.78 5.70 -14.92
C LEU A 155 -8.93 6.77 -14.21
N GLU A 156 -7.77 6.42 -13.66
CA GLU A 156 -6.87 7.35 -12.98
C GLU A 156 -6.28 8.36 -13.96
N SER A 157 -5.92 7.92 -15.17
CA SER A 157 -5.45 8.82 -16.23
C SER A 157 -6.49 9.88 -16.57
N VAL A 158 -7.76 9.48 -16.71
CA VAL A 158 -8.80 10.42 -17.12
C VAL A 158 -9.34 11.23 -15.94
N VAL A 159 -9.84 10.57 -14.89
CA VAL A 159 -10.42 11.24 -13.71
C VAL A 159 -9.35 12.01 -12.96
N GLY A 160 -8.17 11.43 -12.72
CA GLY A 160 -7.09 12.08 -11.96
C GLY A 160 -6.44 13.27 -12.67
N SER A 161 -6.64 13.44 -13.98
CA SER A 161 -6.21 14.64 -14.71
C SER A 161 -7.09 15.87 -14.44
N HIS A 162 -8.30 15.65 -13.91
CA HIS A 162 -9.20 16.72 -13.52
C HIS A 162 -8.76 17.33 -12.19
N HIS A 163 -9.07 18.62 -11.99
CA HIS A 163 -8.67 19.36 -10.78
C HIS A 163 -9.85 19.96 -10.02
N GLY A 164 -11.07 19.81 -10.55
CA GLY A 164 -12.29 20.34 -9.93
C GLY A 164 -13.14 19.25 -9.29
N HIS A 165 -14.37 19.61 -8.91
CA HIS A 165 -15.31 18.66 -8.31
C HIS A 165 -15.69 17.53 -9.27
N VAL A 166 -15.74 16.29 -8.78
CA VAL A 166 -16.17 15.10 -9.54
C VAL A 166 -17.53 14.60 -9.06
N LEU A 167 -18.46 14.41 -10.01
CA LEU A 167 -19.77 13.81 -9.77
C LEU A 167 -19.82 12.41 -10.39
N LEU A 168 -20.24 11.44 -9.58
CA LEU A 168 -20.41 10.05 -10.01
C LEU A 168 -21.85 9.57 -9.71
N PRO A 169 -22.57 8.94 -10.66
CA PRO A 169 -23.93 8.50 -10.43
C PRO A 169 -24.03 7.12 -9.80
N LEU A 170 -25.00 6.93 -8.89
CA LEU A 170 -25.27 5.64 -8.25
C LEU A 170 -26.18 4.72 -9.09
N GLY A 171 -26.91 5.27 -10.07
CA GLY A 171 -27.98 4.55 -10.79
C GLY A 171 -27.55 3.77 -12.03
N GLY A 172 -26.55 4.25 -12.78
CA GLY A 172 -26.10 3.65 -14.06
C GLY A 172 -25.10 2.49 -13.93
N GLY A 173 -24.97 1.71 -14.99
CA GLY A 173 -23.85 0.78 -15.20
C GLY A 173 -23.68 -0.40 -14.22
N ALA A 174 -22.61 -1.17 -14.45
CA ALA A 174 -22.22 -2.29 -13.61
C ALA A 174 -21.62 -1.81 -12.27
N MET A 175 -22.03 -2.45 -11.17
CA MET A 175 -21.53 -2.13 -9.82
C MET A 175 -19.99 -2.14 -9.71
N ALA A 176 -19.33 -3.10 -10.37
CA ALA A 176 -17.87 -3.18 -10.36
C ALA A 176 -17.21 -1.92 -10.95
N VAL A 177 -17.79 -1.33 -11.99
CA VAL A 177 -17.28 -0.10 -12.62
C VAL A 177 -17.57 1.12 -11.74
N VAL A 178 -18.76 1.18 -11.11
CA VAL A 178 -19.11 2.25 -10.16
C VAL A 178 -18.12 2.28 -8.99
N LEU A 179 -17.80 1.10 -8.43
CA LEU A 179 -16.84 0.99 -7.34
C LEU A 179 -15.42 1.33 -7.77
N ALA A 180 -14.97 0.89 -8.95
CA ALA A 180 -13.66 1.26 -9.47
C ALA A 180 -13.53 2.78 -9.70
N ALA A 181 -14.55 3.40 -10.30
CA ALA A 181 -14.60 4.86 -10.48
C ALA A 181 -14.63 5.59 -9.13
N ALA A 182 -15.41 5.11 -8.15
CA ALA A 182 -15.43 5.66 -6.81
C ALA A 182 -14.06 5.52 -6.10
N ALA A 183 -13.36 4.40 -6.30
CA ALA A 183 -12.02 4.18 -5.75
C ALA A 183 -11.02 5.21 -6.28
N VAL A 184 -10.96 5.37 -7.60
CA VAL A 184 -10.10 6.37 -8.25
C VAL A 184 -10.47 7.78 -7.84
N THR A 185 -11.77 8.10 -7.81
CA THR A 185 -12.24 9.43 -7.44
C THR A 185 -11.90 9.74 -5.98
N THR A 186 -12.08 8.79 -5.06
CA THR A 186 -11.66 8.96 -3.65
C THR A 186 -10.16 9.21 -3.53
N ALA A 187 -9.34 8.51 -4.33
CA ALA A 187 -7.88 8.65 -4.27
C ALA A 187 -7.37 9.98 -4.87
N THR A 188 -8.08 10.51 -5.87
CA THR A 188 -7.65 11.69 -6.64
C THR A 188 -8.34 12.99 -6.20
N HIS A 189 -9.57 12.89 -5.67
CA HIS A 189 -10.44 14.00 -5.28
C HIS A 189 -11.06 13.79 -3.88
N PRO A 190 -10.28 13.48 -2.84
CA PRO A 190 -10.78 13.05 -1.53
C PRO A 190 -11.73 14.04 -0.84
N ASP A 191 -11.50 15.35 -1.02
CA ASP A 191 -12.33 16.43 -0.45
C ASP A 191 -13.28 17.07 -1.47
N ASN A 192 -13.35 16.52 -2.69
CA ASN A 192 -14.00 17.22 -3.80
C ASN A 192 -14.72 16.28 -4.76
N TRP A 193 -15.54 15.39 -4.22
CA TRP A 193 -16.39 14.54 -5.04
C TRP A 193 -17.70 14.17 -4.37
N SER A 194 -18.69 13.79 -5.17
CA SER A 194 -20.01 13.43 -4.66
C SER A 194 -20.74 12.40 -5.54
N LEU A 195 -21.69 11.71 -4.93
CA LEU A 195 -22.55 10.74 -5.62
C LEU A 195 -23.93 11.31 -5.93
N ILE A 196 -24.42 11.11 -7.14
CA ILE A 196 -25.78 11.51 -7.54
C ILE A 196 -26.75 10.35 -7.25
N LEU A 197 -27.80 10.63 -6.48
CA LEU A 197 -28.92 9.71 -6.25
C LEU A 197 -30.01 9.94 -7.31
N LEU A 198 -30.16 8.96 -8.21
CA LEU A 198 -31.18 9.01 -9.26
C LEU A 198 -32.55 8.60 -8.71
N ASP A 199 -33.60 9.29 -9.17
CA ASP A 199 -34.97 8.91 -8.90
C ASP A 199 -35.37 7.68 -9.70
N ARG A 200 -36.25 6.87 -9.10
CA ARG A 200 -36.85 5.69 -9.72
C ARG A 200 -38.30 5.90 -10.10
N GLN A 201 -38.93 6.99 -9.66
CA GLN A 201 -40.30 7.34 -10.00
C GLN A 201 -40.41 7.92 -11.43
N ALA A 202 -41.45 7.52 -12.16
CA ALA A 202 -41.83 8.17 -13.42
C ALA A 202 -42.38 9.58 -13.14
N ARG A 203 -41.99 10.58 -13.95
CA ARG A 203 -42.35 11.98 -13.69
C ARG A 203 -43.51 12.41 -14.57
N SER A 204 -44.52 13.05 -13.96
CA SER A 204 -45.59 13.73 -14.69
C SER A 204 -45.26 15.23 -14.79
N GLY A 205 -44.89 15.69 -15.99
CA GLY A 205 -44.77 17.12 -16.33
C GLY A 205 -43.36 17.55 -16.77
N ALA A 206 -43.29 18.51 -17.70
CA ALA A 206 -42.06 18.96 -18.34
C ALA A 206 -41.36 20.15 -17.66
N GLU A 207 -41.93 20.74 -16.60
CA GLU A 207 -41.54 22.09 -16.14
C GLU A 207 -40.97 22.21 -14.70
N GLU A 208 -41.00 21.16 -13.86
CA GLU A 208 -40.42 21.26 -12.51
C GLU A 208 -38.89 21.05 -12.52
N ARG A 209 -38.16 22.14 -12.24
CA ARG A 209 -36.71 22.16 -12.02
C ARG A 209 -36.32 21.08 -11.00
N TRP A 210 -35.62 20.07 -11.48
CA TRP A 210 -35.24 18.89 -10.72
C TRP A 210 -33.82 19.02 -10.19
N ASP A 211 -33.63 18.80 -8.89
CA ASP A 211 -32.32 18.80 -8.23
C ASP A 211 -32.16 17.50 -7.44
N PRO A 212 -31.56 16.44 -8.03
CA PRO A 212 -31.42 15.18 -7.32
C PRO A 212 -30.49 15.37 -6.11
N PRO A 213 -30.76 14.70 -4.98
CA PRO A 213 -29.86 14.65 -3.83
C PRO A 213 -28.47 14.18 -4.27
N VAL A 214 -27.48 14.90 -3.78
CA VAL A 214 -26.06 14.59 -4.01
C VAL A 214 -25.47 14.29 -2.66
N LEU A 215 -24.92 13.08 -2.53
CA LEU A 215 -24.23 12.63 -1.35
C LEU A 215 -22.79 13.14 -1.41
N ASP A 216 -22.43 14.02 -0.48
CA ASP A 216 -21.04 14.35 -0.26
C ASP A 216 -20.28 13.09 0.19
N MET A 217 -19.23 12.77 -0.55
CA MET A 217 -18.39 11.62 -0.29
C MET A 217 -17.05 12.00 0.34
N SER A 218 -16.86 13.28 0.63
CA SER A 218 -15.71 13.79 1.35
C SER A 218 -15.66 13.19 2.75
N VAL A 219 -14.45 12.89 3.23
CA VAL A 219 -14.25 12.26 4.53
C VAL A 219 -14.19 13.37 5.59
N PRO A 220 -15.15 13.44 6.55
CA PRO A 220 -15.24 14.55 7.49
C PRO A 220 -14.18 14.52 8.61
N ALA A 221 -13.41 13.44 8.71
CA ALA A 221 -12.37 13.25 9.71
C ALA A 221 -11.04 13.81 9.21
N ASP A 222 -10.06 13.98 10.11
CA ASP A 222 -8.67 14.26 9.74
C ASP A 222 -7.93 12.92 9.53
N PRO A 223 -7.84 12.40 8.30
CA PRO A 223 -7.20 11.11 8.05
C PRO A 223 -5.70 11.17 8.33
N LEU A 224 -5.03 12.32 8.15
CA LEU A 224 -3.61 12.47 8.44
C LEU A 224 -3.33 12.20 9.92
N ARG A 225 -4.13 12.83 10.79
CA ARG A 225 -4.05 12.63 12.24
C ARG A 225 -4.32 11.17 12.60
N GLY A 226 -5.43 10.59 12.12
CA GLY A 226 -5.79 9.22 12.46
C GLY A 226 -4.74 8.20 12.02
N TRP A 227 -4.18 8.33 10.81
CA TRP A 227 -3.11 7.47 10.33
C TRP A 227 -1.82 7.61 11.15
N LEU A 228 -1.30 8.84 11.29
CA LEU A 228 0.00 9.04 11.96
C LEU A 228 -0.07 8.72 13.47
N LEU A 229 -1.14 9.10 14.17
CA LEU A 229 -1.34 8.72 15.57
C LEU A 229 -1.62 7.23 15.71
N GLY A 230 -2.55 6.68 14.93
CA GLY A 230 -2.86 5.25 14.94
C GLY A 230 -1.63 4.36 14.74
N LEU A 231 -0.65 4.82 13.97
CA LEU A 231 0.62 4.15 13.71
C LEU A 231 1.73 4.45 14.72
N GLY A 232 1.48 5.28 15.74
CA GLY A 232 2.47 5.63 16.76
C GLY A 232 3.57 6.57 16.25
N LEU A 233 3.23 7.54 15.39
CA LEU A 233 4.13 8.51 14.78
C LEU A 233 3.74 9.98 15.08
N PRO A 234 3.53 10.37 16.36
CA PRO A 234 3.19 11.76 16.70
C PRO A 234 4.31 12.75 16.33
N THR A 235 5.58 12.31 16.32
CA THR A 235 6.74 13.12 15.91
C THR A 235 6.68 13.56 14.45
N VAL A 236 6.16 12.70 13.57
CA VAL A 236 5.97 13.02 12.14
C VAL A 236 4.81 14.00 11.99
N LEU A 237 3.68 13.74 12.65
CA LEU A 237 2.51 14.62 12.59
C LEU A 237 2.84 16.04 13.07
N ASP A 238 3.52 16.16 14.21
CA ASP A 238 3.97 17.46 14.74
C ASP A 238 4.90 18.20 13.76
N SER A 239 5.82 17.49 13.11
CA SER A 239 6.72 18.09 12.11
C SER A 239 5.99 18.63 10.88
N LEU A 240 4.88 18.01 10.48
CA LEU A 240 4.06 18.46 9.36
C LEU A 240 3.27 19.72 9.72
N GLN A 241 2.70 19.77 10.92
CA GLN A 241 1.94 20.93 11.42
C GLN A 241 2.80 22.21 11.53
N GLY A 242 4.12 22.07 11.73
CA GLY A 242 5.06 23.19 11.80
C GLY A 242 5.36 23.93 10.47
N THR A 243 4.88 23.43 9.32
CA THR A 243 5.28 23.92 7.97
C THR A 243 4.37 25.00 7.37
N GLY A 244 3.50 25.64 8.16
CA GLY A 244 2.74 26.84 7.73
C GLY A 244 1.22 26.74 7.74
N ALA A 245 0.63 25.72 8.40
CA ALA A 245 -0.80 25.72 8.66
C ALA A 245 -1.15 26.78 9.74
N PRO A 246 -2.34 27.43 9.68
CA PRO A 246 -2.76 28.36 10.72
C PRO A 246 -2.74 27.64 12.07
N LYS A 247 -2.12 28.23 13.11
CA LYS A 247 -2.22 27.72 14.48
C LYS A 247 -3.68 27.84 14.97
N PRO A 248 -4.40 26.75 15.26
CA PRO A 248 -5.72 26.81 15.86
C PRO A 248 -5.67 26.38 17.34
N THR A 249 -6.80 26.53 18.00
CA THR A 249 -7.00 26.69 19.45
C THR A 249 -7.41 25.42 20.21
N ASP A 250 -7.18 24.21 19.67
CA ASP A 250 -7.76 22.96 20.19
C ASP A 250 -6.83 22.09 21.07
N ASP A 251 -7.39 21.49 22.13
CA ASP A 251 -6.75 20.53 23.06
C ASP A 251 -6.10 19.32 22.36
N HIS A 252 -6.60 18.94 21.18
CA HIS A 252 -6.11 17.79 20.43
C HIS A 252 -4.70 17.95 19.89
N ASP A 253 -4.24 19.17 19.61
CA ASP A 253 -2.87 19.42 19.14
C ASP A 253 -1.85 19.49 20.30
N SER A 254 -2.30 19.78 21.53
CA SER A 254 -1.43 19.65 22.71
C SER A 254 -1.03 18.22 22.99
N ASP A 255 -1.94 17.25 22.79
CA ASP A 255 -1.61 15.82 22.99
C ASP A 255 -0.56 15.33 22.00
N VAL A 256 -0.63 15.77 20.74
CA VAL A 256 0.34 15.42 19.68
C VAL A 256 1.72 15.98 20.02
N ARG A 257 1.78 17.28 20.34
CA ARG A 257 3.03 17.95 20.75
C ARG A 257 3.63 17.30 21.98
N SER A 258 2.80 17.05 23.01
CA SER A 258 3.22 16.40 24.25
C SER A 258 3.83 15.02 23.98
N ALA A 259 3.15 14.16 23.21
CA ALA A 259 3.65 12.84 22.85
C ALA A 259 4.92 12.90 22.00
N ALA A 260 4.99 13.82 21.03
CA ALA A 260 6.17 14.04 20.20
C ALA A 260 7.38 14.50 21.04
N ASP A 261 7.18 15.46 21.95
CA ASP A 261 8.23 15.98 22.82
C ASP A 261 8.70 14.96 23.84
N SER A 262 7.80 14.14 24.38
CA SER A 262 8.16 13.00 25.23
C SER A 262 9.06 12.00 24.51
N ILE A 263 8.73 11.64 23.26
CA ILE A 263 9.56 10.74 22.45
C ILE A 263 10.92 11.39 22.15
N ARG A 264 10.96 12.68 21.79
CA ARG A 264 12.22 13.40 21.56
C ARG A 264 13.10 13.39 22.81
N ARG A 265 12.55 13.73 23.99
CA ARG A 265 13.28 13.69 25.27
C ARG A 265 13.81 12.30 25.58
N ALA A 266 12.98 11.26 25.43
CA ALA A 266 13.39 9.87 25.67
C ALA A 266 14.59 9.45 24.81
N LEU A 267 14.74 10.01 23.61
CA LEU A 267 15.84 9.74 22.69
C LEU A 267 17.02 10.72 22.84
N GLY A 268 16.98 11.63 23.82
CA GLY A 268 18.03 12.62 24.10
C GLY A 268 17.94 13.90 23.26
N GLY A 269 16.83 14.14 22.56
CA GLY A 269 16.53 15.41 21.87
C GLY A 269 15.92 16.44 22.83
N GLY A 270 16.30 17.71 22.68
CA GLY A 270 15.76 18.82 23.49
C GLY A 270 16.79 19.66 24.28
N GLY A 271 18.09 19.38 24.12
CA GLY A 271 19.17 20.07 24.84
C GLY A 271 19.44 19.46 26.22
N SER A 272 20.61 19.75 26.80
CA SER A 272 21.10 19.11 28.04
C SER A 272 20.39 19.51 29.34
N GLU A 273 19.35 20.36 29.27
CA GLU A 273 18.72 20.97 30.45
C GLU A 273 17.51 20.18 30.99
N LEU A 274 16.96 19.22 30.23
CA LEU A 274 15.80 18.41 30.63
C LEU A 274 16.12 16.91 30.51
N GLU A 275 16.36 16.24 31.65
CA GLU A 275 16.48 14.78 31.69
C GLU A 275 15.15 14.11 31.31
N ALA A 276 15.21 13.01 30.55
CA ALA A 276 14.03 12.22 30.21
C ALA A 276 13.42 11.58 31.46
N THR A 277 12.10 11.73 31.63
CA THR A 277 11.35 11.09 32.71
C THR A 277 11.01 9.62 32.37
N SER A 278 10.60 8.82 33.36
CA SER A 278 10.06 7.48 33.05
C SER A 278 8.80 7.55 32.18
N ASP A 279 8.05 8.65 32.23
CA ASP A 279 6.89 8.91 31.39
C ASP A 279 7.26 9.17 29.93
N ASP A 280 8.33 9.91 29.69
CA ASP A 280 8.86 10.13 28.35
C ASP A 280 9.29 8.81 27.70
N ILE A 281 10.01 7.97 28.46
CA ILE A 281 10.49 6.67 27.97
C ILE A 281 9.32 5.69 27.79
N ALA A 282 8.27 5.78 28.61
CA ALA A 282 7.07 4.97 28.42
C ALA A 282 6.33 5.33 27.12
N ALA A 283 6.25 6.62 26.75
CA ALA A 283 5.66 7.04 25.48
C ALA A 283 6.43 6.45 24.28
N LEU A 284 7.76 6.45 24.35
CA LEU A 284 8.62 5.76 23.38
C LEU A 284 8.35 4.25 23.35
N LEU A 285 8.33 3.59 24.51
CA LEU A 285 8.07 2.15 24.62
C LEU A 285 6.71 1.77 24.03
N ILE A 286 5.65 2.51 24.37
CA ILE A 286 4.29 2.27 23.89
C ILE A 286 4.25 2.34 22.35
N THR A 287 4.83 3.39 21.77
CA THR A 287 4.82 3.57 20.31
C THR A 287 5.71 2.55 19.60
N ASP A 288 6.88 2.21 20.14
CA ASP A 288 7.77 1.18 19.60
C ASP A 288 7.09 -0.20 19.62
N VAL A 289 6.44 -0.59 20.73
CA VAL A 289 5.77 -1.90 20.84
C VAL A 289 4.53 -1.96 19.96
N ALA A 290 3.74 -0.88 19.85
CA ALA A 290 2.59 -0.83 18.96
C ALA A 290 3.00 -0.88 17.48
N ARG A 291 4.12 -0.24 17.13
CA ARG A 291 4.77 -0.46 15.84
C ARG A 291 5.35 -1.86 15.75
N GLY A 292 5.71 -2.55 16.83
CA GLY A 292 6.50 -3.76 16.73
C GLY A 292 7.88 -3.47 16.13
N ASP A 293 8.40 -2.30 16.48
CA ASP A 293 9.74 -1.85 16.19
C ASP A 293 10.75 -2.85 16.82
N LEU A 294 11.83 -3.14 16.08
CA LEU A 294 12.93 -4.00 16.55
C LEU A 294 13.62 -3.43 17.81
N ALA A 295 13.53 -2.12 18.02
CA ALA A 295 14.10 -1.42 19.17
C ALA A 295 13.24 -1.46 20.44
N ALA A 296 12.02 -2.01 20.39
CA ALA A 296 11.07 -2.00 21.51
C ALA A 296 11.66 -2.61 22.80
N GLY A 297 12.51 -3.64 22.68
CA GLY A 297 13.22 -4.23 23.82
C GLY A 297 14.18 -3.26 24.52
N MET A 298 14.81 -2.36 23.77
CA MET A 298 15.70 -1.35 24.33
C MET A 298 14.91 -0.28 25.08
N ALA A 299 13.79 0.18 24.51
CA ALA A 299 12.88 1.11 25.20
C ALA A 299 12.35 0.50 26.50
N LEU A 300 12.05 -0.81 26.52
CA LEU A 300 11.60 -1.50 27.74
C LEU A 300 12.68 -1.48 28.82
N ARG A 301 13.93 -1.81 28.46
CA ARG A 301 15.05 -1.80 29.41
C ARG A 301 15.35 -0.40 29.95
N ALA A 302 15.29 0.62 29.09
CA ALA A 302 15.45 2.01 29.48
C ALA A 302 14.34 2.43 30.46
N TRP A 303 13.08 2.10 30.15
CA TRP A 303 11.94 2.39 31.00
C TRP A 303 12.06 1.74 32.38
N MET A 304 12.40 0.44 32.43
CA MET A 304 12.61 -0.27 33.71
C MET A 304 13.72 0.36 34.56
N THR A 305 14.78 0.83 33.90
CA THR A 305 15.89 1.50 34.59
C THR A 305 15.46 2.86 35.13
N ALA A 306 14.71 3.63 34.35
CA ALA A 306 14.19 4.93 34.75
C ALA A 306 13.24 4.81 35.96
N VAL A 307 12.26 3.89 35.90
CA VAL A 307 11.34 3.64 37.02
C VAL A 307 12.10 3.18 38.26
N TYR A 308 13.07 2.27 38.13
CA TYR A 308 13.89 1.83 39.27
C TYR A 308 14.67 3.00 39.91
N LEU A 309 15.23 3.90 39.10
CA LEU A 309 15.94 5.07 39.60
C LEU A 309 15.01 6.10 40.25
N GLU A 310 13.79 6.29 39.74
CA GLU A 310 12.76 7.12 40.38
C GLU A 310 12.35 6.56 41.74
N LEU A 311 12.05 5.26 41.82
CA LEU A 311 11.74 4.58 43.08
C LEU A 311 12.92 4.64 44.06
N HIS A 312 14.14 4.47 43.57
CA HIS A 312 15.34 4.65 44.39
C HIS A 312 15.43 6.06 44.96
N LYS A 313 15.27 7.10 44.14
CA LYS A 313 15.31 8.51 44.57
C LYS A 313 14.21 8.82 45.59
N ALA A 314 13.04 8.20 45.46
CA ALA A 314 11.91 8.36 46.38
C ALA A 314 12.05 7.55 47.69
N THR A 315 12.91 6.52 47.72
CA THR A 315 13.07 5.63 48.88
C THR A 315 14.28 6.04 49.72
N GLU A 316 14.03 6.61 50.89
CA GLU A 316 15.07 7.06 51.81
C GLU A 316 15.98 5.90 52.28
N GLY A 317 17.31 6.12 52.22
CA GLY A 317 18.31 5.13 52.65
C GLY A 317 18.50 3.94 51.71
N HIS A 318 17.84 3.92 50.54
CA HIS A 318 18.02 2.85 49.56
C HIS A 318 19.39 2.86 48.90
N THR A 319 19.97 1.68 48.69
CA THR A 319 21.24 1.51 47.97
C THR A 319 20.97 1.14 46.53
N ASP A 320 21.31 2.02 45.59
CA ASP A 320 21.16 1.78 44.16
C ASP A 320 21.98 0.58 43.65
N GLN A 321 21.28 -0.47 43.21
CA GLN A 321 21.92 -1.64 42.62
C GLN A 321 22.30 -1.45 41.14
N SER A 322 21.74 -0.45 40.46
CA SER A 322 22.02 -0.14 39.05
C SER A 322 23.29 0.68 38.84
N LYS A 323 23.80 1.37 39.89
CA LYS A 323 24.89 2.36 39.79
C LYS A 323 24.56 3.46 38.79
N ASN A 324 23.56 4.27 39.12
CA ASN A 324 23.05 5.38 38.34
C ASN A 324 22.75 4.98 36.88
N GLY A 325 22.10 3.83 36.70
CA GLY A 325 21.74 3.31 35.37
C GLY A 325 22.89 2.70 34.55
N SER A 326 24.14 2.71 35.06
CA SER A 326 25.28 2.15 34.32
C SER A 326 25.25 0.62 34.14
N ARG A 327 24.35 -0.08 34.86
CA ARG A 327 24.13 -1.52 34.73
C ARG A 327 22.83 -1.81 34.02
N SER A 328 22.82 -2.89 33.24
CA SER A 328 21.58 -3.39 32.62
C SER A 328 20.58 -3.89 33.66
N PRO A 329 19.27 -3.91 33.34
CA PRO A 329 18.25 -4.50 34.22
C PRO A 329 18.59 -5.92 34.69
N GLY A 330 19.14 -6.77 33.80
CA GLY A 330 19.58 -8.13 34.16
C GLY A 330 20.73 -8.14 35.19
N GLN A 331 21.71 -7.25 35.06
CA GLN A 331 22.81 -7.13 36.03
C GLN A 331 22.33 -6.61 37.39
N THR A 332 21.39 -5.67 37.36
CA THR A 332 20.74 -5.10 38.56
C THR A 332 19.93 -6.18 39.27
N LEU A 333 19.07 -6.90 38.54
CA LEU A 333 18.27 -8.02 39.08
C LEU A 333 19.17 -9.12 39.67
N GLY A 334 20.21 -9.54 38.96
CA GLY A 334 21.14 -10.56 39.46
C GLY A 334 21.94 -10.13 40.70
N ARG A 335 22.04 -8.82 40.98
CA ARG A 335 22.56 -8.32 42.27
C ARG A 335 21.52 -8.35 43.35
N ILE A 336 20.30 -7.90 43.05
CA ILE A 336 19.15 -7.92 43.97
C ILE A 336 18.92 -9.35 44.48
N GLN A 337 18.95 -10.34 43.59
CA GLN A 337 18.79 -11.77 43.94
C GLN A 337 19.88 -12.32 44.88
N ARG A 338 21.04 -11.66 44.97
CA ARG A 338 22.15 -12.04 45.86
C ARG A 338 22.17 -11.25 47.17
N LEU A 339 21.21 -10.36 47.38
CA LEU A 339 21.12 -9.59 48.62
C LEU A 339 20.60 -10.47 49.76
N GLU A 340 21.43 -10.64 50.79
CA GLU A 340 21.07 -11.34 52.04
C GLU A 340 20.47 -10.34 53.05
N ARG A 341 19.50 -9.53 52.61
CA ARG A 341 18.77 -8.55 53.45
C ARG A 341 17.31 -8.44 53.05
N SER A 342 16.49 -7.83 53.91
CA SER A 342 15.12 -7.48 53.52
C SER A 342 15.13 -6.51 52.35
N LEU A 343 14.41 -6.84 51.28
CA LEU A 343 14.32 -6.01 50.09
C LEU A 343 13.45 -4.79 50.37
N GLN A 344 13.93 -3.63 49.94
CA GLN A 344 13.16 -2.38 49.94
C GLN A 344 12.29 -2.30 48.69
N GLU A 345 11.44 -1.27 48.62
CA GLU A 345 10.44 -1.11 47.55
C GLU A 345 11.04 -1.18 46.13
N PRO A 346 12.16 -0.49 45.80
CA PRO A 346 12.70 -0.53 44.43
C PRO A 346 13.18 -1.93 44.03
N ASP A 347 13.85 -2.62 44.97
CA ASP A 347 14.34 -3.99 44.78
C ASP A 347 13.18 -5.00 44.65
N LYS A 348 12.10 -4.83 45.44
CA LYS A 348 10.87 -5.64 45.34
C LYS A 348 10.16 -5.42 44.01
N TRP A 349 10.07 -4.17 43.56
CA TRP A 349 9.45 -3.81 42.28
C TRP A 349 10.16 -4.48 41.11
N MET A 350 11.50 -4.42 41.08
CA MET A 350 12.33 -5.05 40.05
C MET A 350 12.20 -6.58 40.10
N LEU A 351 12.23 -7.18 41.29
CA LEU A 351 12.11 -8.64 41.45
C LEU A 351 10.73 -9.17 41.01
N ALA A 352 9.65 -8.45 41.31
CA ALA A 352 8.30 -8.80 40.87
C ALA A 352 8.14 -8.79 39.33
N ARG A 353 9.02 -8.09 38.62
CA ARG A 353 9.01 -7.90 37.17
C ARG A 353 10.17 -8.60 36.46
N GLN A 354 10.70 -9.67 37.07
CA GLN A 354 11.77 -10.47 36.45
C GLN A 354 11.42 -10.92 35.01
N HIS A 355 10.17 -11.27 34.74
CA HIS A 355 9.70 -11.66 33.41
C HIS A 355 9.89 -10.54 32.36
N LEU A 356 9.73 -9.26 32.73
CA LEU A 356 9.98 -8.13 31.83
C LEU A 356 11.47 -7.95 31.54
N VAL A 357 12.34 -8.25 32.51
CA VAL A 357 13.80 -8.23 32.30
C VAL A 357 14.20 -9.28 31.27
N GLU A 358 13.64 -10.48 31.37
CA GLU A 358 13.87 -11.57 30.42
C GLU A 358 13.34 -11.20 29.03
N LEU A 359 12.10 -10.69 28.93
CA LEU A 359 11.51 -10.21 27.68
C LEU A 359 12.33 -9.08 27.05
N GLY A 360 12.78 -8.09 27.83
CA GLY A 360 13.60 -6.99 27.35
C GLY A 360 14.97 -7.42 26.87
N ASN A 361 15.60 -8.41 27.51
CA ASN A 361 16.86 -8.97 27.04
C ASN A 361 16.70 -9.70 25.71
N ASN A 362 15.69 -10.58 25.61
CA ASN A 362 15.40 -11.31 24.37
C ASN A 362 15.04 -10.33 23.24
N ALA A 363 14.14 -9.37 23.48
CA ALA A 363 13.75 -8.38 22.49
C ALA A 363 14.91 -7.47 22.04
N THR A 364 15.88 -7.18 22.92
CA THR A 364 17.06 -6.37 22.53
C THR A 364 18.06 -7.17 21.70
N HIS A 365 18.35 -8.42 22.10
CA HIS A 365 19.43 -9.20 21.49
C HIS A 365 18.98 -10.06 20.30
N ASP A 366 17.73 -10.52 20.31
CA ASP A 366 17.12 -11.28 19.23
C ASP A 366 16.27 -10.41 18.29
N ALA A 367 16.15 -9.09 18.59
CA ALA A 367 15.29 -8.16 17.86
C ALA A 367 13.87 -8.72 17.68
N ASP A 368 13.32 -9.31 18.73
CA ASP A 368 11.99 -9.92 18.71
C ASP A 368 10.92 -8.86 18.51
N SER A 369 10.14 -9.03 17.44
CA SER A 369 9.01 -8.14 17.09
C SER A 369 7.69 -8.89 17.27
N PRO A 370 6.70 -8.29 17.96
CA PRO A 370 5.36 -8.86 18.12
C PRO A 370 4.63 -9.08 16.78
N THR A 371 5.15 -8.50 15.69
CA THR A 371 4.57 -8.61 14.36
C THR A 371 5.04 -9.81 13.56
N ARG A 372 6.10 -10.51 14.02
CA ARG A 372 6.74 -11.59 13.28
C ARG A 372 6.97 -12.87 14.09
N ASP A 373 7.08 -12.78 15.41
CA ASP A 373 7.35 -13.93 16.27
C ASP A 373 6.25 -14.10 17.33
N ASP A 374 5.67 -15.29 17.40
CA ASP A 374 4.72 -15.66 18.46
C ASP A 374 5.35 -15.47 19.86
N ARG A 375 6.69 -15.60 19.97
CA ARG A 375 7.46 -15.37 21.21
C ARG A 375 7.40 -13.93 21.70
N ALA A 376 7.04 -12.97 20.83
CA ALA A 376 6.97 -11.55 21.15
C ALA A 376 5.54 -11.06 21.43
N LEU A 377 4.49 -11.87 21.18
CA LEU A 377 3.12 -11.59 21.61
C LEU A 377 2.98 -11.33 23.13
N PRO A 378 3.71 -12.04 24.01
CA PRO A 378 3.76 -11.72 25.43
C PRO A 378 4.21 -10.28 25.71
N LEU A 379 5.14 -9.71 24.94
CA LEU A 379 5.63 -8.34 25.17
C LEU A 379 4.49 -7.31 25.07
N VAL A 380 3.62 -7.43 24.06
CA VAL A 380 2.47 -6.54 23.89
C VAL A 380 1.50 -6.67 25.06
N ALA A 381 1.15 -7.90 25.44
CA ALA A 381 0.21 -8.14 26.53
C ALA A 381 0.74 -7.63 27.88
N GLU A 382 2.03 -7.85 28.14
CA GLU A 382 2.71 -7.45 29.36
C GLU A 382 2.87 -5.93 29.46
N VAL A 383 3.32 -5.26 28.39
CA VAL A 383 3.40 -3.78 28.34
C VAL A 383 2.03 -3.15 28.51
N ARG A 384 0.99 -3.72 27.88
CA ARG A 384 -0.39 -3.24 28.06
C ARG A 384 -0.87 -3.37 29.50
N ARG A 385 -0.51 -4.46 30.17
CA ARG A 385 -0.85 -4.70 31.59
C ARG A 385 -0.14 -3.72 32.52
N GLU A 386 1.15 -3.46 32.29
CA GLU A 386 1.95 -2.60 33.16
C GLU A 386 1.66 -1.10 32.98
N LEU A 387 1.40 -0.66 31.75
CA LEU A 387 1.18 0.76 31.46
C LEU A 387 -0.28 1.19 31.56
N GLY A 388 -1.24 0.26 31.41
CA GLY A 388 -2.66 0.49 31.68
C GLY A 388 -3.20 1.78 31.07
N ASP A 389 -3.74 2.67 31.91
CA ASP A 389 -4.38 3.94 31.51
C ASP A 389 -3.41 4.96 30.89
N ARG A 390 -2.10 4.72 30.92
CA ARG A 390 -1.10 5.57 30.25
C ARG A 390 -1.05 5.35 28.74
N ILE A 391 -1.74 4.34 28.24
CA ILE A 391 -1.79 4.00 26.82
C ILE A 391 -2.79 4.93 26.14
N PRO A 392 -2.38 5.69 25.13
CA PRO A 392 -3.29 6.59 24.45
C PRO A 392 -4.35 5.83 23.64
N ASP A 393 -5.62 6.27 23.73
CA ASP A 393 -6.75 5.65 23.03
C ASP A 393 -6.62 5.74 21.49
N TRP A 394 -5.86 6.72 20.99
CA TRP A 394 -5.62 6.91 19.56
C TRP A 394 -4.67 5.86 18.96
N LEU A 395 -3.90 5.13 19.76
CA LEU A 395 -2.89 4.19 19.26
C LEU A 395 -3.51 2.86 18.82
N ASN A 396 -3.06 2.34 17.67
CA ASN A 396 -3.45 1.01 17.23
C ASN A 396 -2.40 -0.04 17.55
N TRP A 397 -2.78 -1.03 18.33
CA TRP A 397 -1.95 -2.18 18.64
C TRP A 397 -1.98 -3.23 17.52
N PRO A 398 -0.91 -4.03 17.33
CA PRO A 398 -0.97 -5.23 16.50
C PRO A 398 -2.10 -6.15 16.96
N GLY A 399 -2.81 -6.78 16.03
CA GLY A 399 -3.98 -7.59 16.37
C GLY A 399 -4.52 -8.43 15.22
N SER A 400 -5.25 -9.48 15.56
CA SER A 400 -5.82 -10.42 14.59
C SER A 400 -7.18 -9.99 14.03
N GLU A 401 -7.82 -8.97 14.59
CA GLU A 401 -9.22 -8.62 14.29
C GLU A 401 -9.37 -7.90 12.94
N ILE A 402 -10.28 -8.40 12.10
CA ILE A 402 -10.71 -7.79 10.84
C ILE A 402 -12.23 -7.67 10.85
N CYS A 403 -12.75 -6.53 10.39
CA CYS A 403 -14.17 -6.36 10.17
C CYS A 403 -14.54 -6.54 8.70
N LEU A 404 -15.71 -7.13 8.42
CA LEU A 404 -16.31 -7.19 7.09
C LEU A 404 -17.70 -6.57 7.12
N LEU A 405 -17.94 -5.55 6.32
CA LEU A 405 -19.26 -4.96 6.08
C LEU A 405 -19.79 -5.49 4.75
N LEU A 406 -20.88 -6.25 4.78
CA LEU A 406 -21.48 -6.87 3.60
C LEU A 406 -22.91 -6.40 3.39
N ALA A 407 -23.19 -5.77 2.25
CA ALA A 407 -24.55 -5.60 1.77
C ALA A 407 -25.03 -6.90 1.09
N GLN A 408 -25.99 -7.59 1.71
CA GLN A 408 -26.50 -8.87 1.23
C GLN A 408 -27.54 -8.70 0.12
N GLY A 409 -27.38 -9.46 -0.96
CA GLY A 409 -28.35 -9.54 -2.05
C GLY A 409 -29.25 -10.76 -1.98
N LYS A 410 -30.17 -10.84 -2.95
CA LYS A 410 -31.02 -12.02 -3.15
C LYS A 410 -30.17 -13.21 -3.59
N GLU A 411 -30.59 -14.40 -3.19
CA GLU A 411 -29.98 -15.64 -3.70
C GLU A 411 -30.30 -15.77 -5.20
N ARG A 412 -29.30 -16.03 -6.04
CA ARG A 412 -29.54 -16.20 -7.48
C ARG A 412 -30.24 -17.55 -7.71
N ALA A 413 -31.51 -17.51 -8.09
CA ALA A 413 -32.22 -18.66 -8.64
C ALA A 413 -31.81 -18.83 -10.12
N GLY A 414 -31.05 -19.87 -10.46
CA GLY A 414 -30.67 -20.15 -11.85
C GLY A 414 -29.94 -21.48 -11.98
N GLU A 415 -30.14 -22.16 -13.12
CA GLU A 415 -29.61 -23.48 -13.47
C GLU A 415 -28.07 -23.50 -13.43
N GLY A 416 -27.51 -23.96 -12.31
CA GLY A 416 -26.07 -24.08 -12.07
C GLY A 416 -25.79 -24.33 -10.59
N HIS A 417 -24.57 -24.78 -10.26
CA HIS A 417 -24.18 -24.94 -8.86
C HIS A 417 -24.26 -23.59 -8.14
N PRO A 418 -25.02 -23.47 -7.02
CA PRO A 418 -25.16 -22.22 -6.31
C PRO A 418 -23.80 -21.71 -5.83
N ARG A 419 -23.49 -20.44 -6.11
CA ARG A 419 -22.27 -19.79 -5.59
C ARG A 419 -22.32 -19.82 -4.06
N ARG A 420 -21.21 -20.22 -3.44
CA ARG A 420 -21.08 -20.17 -1.98
C ARG A 420 -21.21 -18.73 -1.49
N PRO A 421 -21.78 -18.48 -0.31
CA PRO A 421 -21.81 -17.15 0.29
C PRO A 421 -20.41 -16.54 0.38
N LEU A 422 -20.32 -15.23 0.14
CA LEU A 422 -19.03 -14.52 0.05
C LEU A 422 -18.17 -14.70 1.30
N VAL A 423 -18.77 -14.56 2.49
CA VAL A 423 -18.13 -14.78 3.80
C VAL A 423 -17.59 -16.20 3.94
N VAL A 424 -18.38 -17.20 3.52
CA VAL A 424 -18.01 -18.61 3.61
C VAL A 424 -16.85 -18.92 2.66
N ASN A 425 -16.87 -18.33 1.45
CA ASN A 425 -15.79 -18.49 0.49
C ASN A 425 -14.50 -17.80 0.97
N LEU A 426 -14.59 -16.62 1.58
CA LEU A 426 -13.46 -15.92 2.22
C LEU A 426 -12.79 -16.79 3.30
N LEU A 427 -13.58 -17.36 4.21
CA LEU A 427 -13.11 -18.22 5.30
C LEU A 427 -12.63 -19.61 4.85
N SER A 428 -12.89 -20.00 3.60
CA SER A 428 -12.47 -21.30 3.05
C SER A 428 -11.04 -21.31 2.52
N ARG A 429 -10.34 -20.17 2.61
CA ARG A 429 -9.01 -19.93 2.03
C ARG A 429 -8.12 -19.21 3.04
N PRO A 430 -6.79 -19.29 2.90
CA PRO A 430 -5.89 -18.45 3.66
C PRO A 430 -6.24 -16.96 3.50
N PRO A 431 -6.16 -16.16 4.58
CA PRO A 431 -6.28 -14.71 4.47
C PRO A 431 -5.36 -14.15 3.39
N ALA A 432 -5.91 -13.23 2.60
CA ALA A 432 -5.16 -12.51 1.59
C ALA A 432 -4.00 -11.73 2.20
N ARG A 433 -2.97 -11.46 1.40
CA ARG A 433 -1.74 -10.80 1.88
C ARG A 433 -2.05 -9.41 2.45
N GLU A 434 -2.94 -8.67 1.81
CA GLU A 434 -3.40 -7.34 2.22
C GLU A 434 -3.99 -7.35 3.64
N LEU A 435 -4.74 -8.40 3.98
CA LEU A 435 -5.32 -8.60 5.31
C LEU A 435 -4.25 -8.95 6.34
N ARG A 436 -3.31 -9.82 5.99
CA ARG A 436 -2.18 -10.19 6.88
C ARG A 436 -1.28 -9.00 7.17
N ASP A 437 -0.92 -8.25 6.13
CA ASP A 437 -0.04 -7.09 6.22
C ASP A 437 -0.67 -5.99 7.11
N SER A 438 -2.01 -5.86 7.11
CA SER A 438 -2.75 -4.90 7.96
C SER A 438 -2.80 -5.30 9.45
N CYS A 439 -2.91 -6.60 9.72
CA CYS A 439 -3.01 -7.15 11.08
C CYS A 439 -1.68 -7.16 11.84
N ALA A 440 -0.56 -7.29 11.11
CA ALA A 440 0.78 -7.32 11.67
C ALA A 440 0.92 -8.31 12.84
N VAL A 441 0.38 -9.52 12.67
CA VAL A 441 0.55 -10.65 13.60
C VAL A 441 0.84 -11.95 12.82
N PRO A 442 1.69 -12.85 13.34
CA PRO A 442 2.00 -14.12 12.68
C PRO A 442 0.87 -15.16 12.82
N GLY A 443 0.06 -15.04 13.87
CA GLY A 443 -1.02 -15.96 14.21
C GLY A 443 -2.26 -15.90 13.30
N PRO A 444 -3.27 -16.73 13.57
CA PRO A 444 -4.50 -16.77 12.80
C PRO A 444 -5.33 -15.47 12.96
N LEU A 445 -6.00 -15.05 11.89
CA LEU A 445 -6.84 -13.84 11.88
C LEU A 445 -8.27 -14.14 12.36
N ALA A 446 -8.92 -13.14 12.93
CA ALA A 446 -10.31 -13.21 13.37
C ALA A 446 -11.19 -12.31 12.49
N LEU A 447 -12.36 -12.81 12.09
CA LEU A 447 -13.31 -12.08 11.25
C LEU A 447 -14.58 -11.74 12.02
N LYS A 448 -14.93 -10.47 12.09
CA LYS A 448 -16.26 -10.02 12.54
C LYS A 448 -17.00 -9.42 11.36
N ALA A 449 -18.11 -10.02 10.97
CA ALA A 449 -18.89 -9.56 9.82
C ALA A 449 -20.20 -8.89 10.26
N LEU A 450 -20.47 -7.70 9.75
CA LEU A 450 -21.80 -7.10 9.75
C LEU A 450 -22.43 -7.33 8.39
N ILE A 451 -23.50 -8.11 8.35
CA ILE A 451 -24.28 -8.37 7.14
C ILE A 451 -25.53 -7.48 7.19
N ALA A 452 -25.51 -6.42 6.38
CA ALA A 452 -26.65 -5.54 6.17
C ALA A 452 -27.62 -6.22 5.19
N HIS A 453 -28.90 -6.32 5.57
CA HIS A 453 -29.94 -6.91 4.74
C HIS A 453 -31.21 -6.06 4.72
N SER A 454 -31.93 -6.09 3.61
CA SER A 454 -33.30 -5.59 3.54
C SER A 454 -34.28 -6.66 4.02
N THR A 455 -35.54 -6.31 4.22
CA THR A 455 -36.61 -7.27 4.54
C THR A 455 -36.69 -8.39 3.49
N GLN A 456 -36.45 -8.08 2.21
CA GLN A 456 -36.46 -9.05 1.10
C GLN A 456 -35.24 -9.98 1.09
N THR A 457 -34.14 -9.60 1.73
CA THR A 457 -32.88 -10.38 1.74
C THR A 457 -32.55 -10.98 3.10
N HIS A 458 -33.45 -10.83 4.07
CA HIS A 458 -33.32 -11.33 5.43
C HIS A 458 -33.05 -12.85 5.50
N GLN A 459 -33.84 -13.65 4.78
CA GLN A 459 -33.66 -15.11 4.77
C GLN A 459 -32.30 -15.52 4.20
N ALA A 460 -31.85 -14.85 3.14
CA ALA A 460 -30.52 -15.10 2.57
C ALA A 460 -29.42 -14.76 3.59
N ALA A 461 -29.54 -13.62 4.29
CA ALA A 461 -28.58 -13.22 5.33
C ALA A 461 -28.54 -14.20 6.51
N GLN A 462 -29.70 -14.68 6.98
CA GLN A 462 -29.80 -15.70 8.03
C GLN A 462 -29.11 -17.00 7.61
N LYS A 463 -29.34 -17.46 6.37
CA LYS A 463 -28.68 -18.65 5.83
C LYS A 463 -27.16 -18.49 5.80
N VAL A 464 -26.62 -17.31 5.48
CA VAL A 464 -25.16 -17.05 5.56
C VAL A 464 -24.68 -17.17 7.01
N GLN A 465 -25.37 -16.55 7.96
CA GLN A 465 -25.01 -16.62 9.38
C GLN A 465 -25.01 -18.06 9.90
N GLU A 466 -26.05 -18.84 9.60
CA GLU A 466 -26.15 -20.26 9.96
C GLU A 466 -25.04 -21.10 9.31
N THR A 467 -24.73 -20.85 8.05
CA THR A 467 -23.67 -21.57 7.33
C THR A 467 -22.30 -21.30 7.95
N VAL A 468 -22.00 -20.05 8.34
CA VAL A 468 -20.75 -19.70 9.04
C VAL A 468 -20.67 -20.39 10.40
N LYS A 469 -21.77 -20.42 11.17
CA LYS A 469 -21.84 -21.14 12.46
C LYS A 469 -21.58 -22.64 12.28
N ARG A 470 -22.25 -23.30 11.33
CA ARG A 470 -22.07 -24.74 11.06
C ARG A 470 -20.65 -25.05 10.58
N THR A 471 -20.09 -24.22 9.69
CA THR A 471 -18.71 -24.39 9.20
C THR A 471 -17.68 -24.31 10.33
N ARG A 472 -17.99 -23.58 11.40
CA ARG A 472 -17.15 -23.51 12.62
C ARG A 472 -17.27 -24.78 13.46
N GLU A 473 -18.47 -25.34 13.60
CA GLU A 473 -18.74 -26.55 14.40
C GLU A 473 -18.19 -27.81 13.73
N ASP A 474 -18.25 -27.91 12.40
CA ASP A 474 -17.81 -29.08 11.62
C ASP A 474 -16.28 -29.13 11.36
N ARG A 475 -15.52 -28.07 11.70
CA ARG A 475 -14.06 -28.07 11.54
C ARG A 475 -13.38 -28.67 12.77
N PRO A 476 -12.65 -29.80 12.67
CA PRO A 476 -11.75 -30.22 13.74
C PRO A 476 -10.68 -29.13 13.93
N SER A 477 -10.36 -28.82 15.19
CA SER A 477 -9.52 -27.68 15.63
C SER A 477 -8.15 -27.55 14.93
N ARG A 478 -7.69 -28.61 14.24
CA ARG A 478 -6.44 -28.62 13.47
C ARG A 478 -6.54 -27.94 12.09
N SER A 479 -7.68 -27.97 11.38
CA SER A 479 -7.74 -27.49 9.98
C SER A 479 -7.93 -25.97 9.83
N ALA A 480 -8.48 -25.29 10.85
CA ALA A 480 -8.63 -23.83 10.84
C ALA A 480 -7.28 -23.11 11.02
N VAL A 481 -6.37 -23.68 11.82
CA VAL A 481 -5.00 -23.21 12.00
C VAL A 481 -4.22 -23.29 10.68
N ASP A 482 -4.37 -24.39 9.93
CA ASP A 482 -3.75 -24.56 8.61
C ASP A 482 -4.23 -23.53 7.56
N GLN A 483 -5.43 -22.97 7.74
CA GLN A 483 -5.98 -21.92 6.88
C GLN A 483 -5.75 -20.51 7.41
N GLY A 484 -5.11 -20.33 8.58
CA GLY A 484 -4.80 -19.00 9.13
C GLY A 484 -6.00 -18.18 9.59
N TRP A 485 -7.17 -18.80 9.84
CA TRP A 485 -8.34 -18.14 10.45
C TRP A 485 -8.63 -18.76 11.82
N GLY A 486 -8.81 -17.94 12.85
CA GLY A 486 -9.03 -18.35 14.23
C GLY A 486 -10.50 -18.36 14.63
N HIS A 487 -11.15 -17.20 14.55
CA HIS A 487 -12.55 -17.03 14.91
C HIS A 487 -13.32 -16.26 13.82
N ALA A 488 -14.61 -16.56 13.67
CA ALA A 488 -15.50 -15.83 12.79
C ALA A 488 -16.87 -15.59 13.47
N GLU A 489 -17.32 -14.34 13.49
CA GLU A 489 -18.60 -13.90 14.03
C GLU A 489 -19.41 -13.16 12.96
N VAL A 490 -20.73 -13.32 12.97
CA VAL A 490 -21.64 -12.66 12.02
C VAL A 490 -22.78 -11.99 12.79
N SER A 491 -22.87 -10.67 12.65
CA SER A 491 -23.97 -9.80 13.09
C SER A 491 -24.87 -9.45 11.92
N LEU A 492 -26.19 -9.53 12.10
CA LEU A 492 -27.16 -9.11 11.08
C LEU A 492 -27.68 -7.71 11.40
N ARG A 493 -27.89 -6.88 10.36
CA ARG A 493 -28.49 -5.56 10.52
C ARG A 493 -29.51 -5.29 9.42
N GLU A 494 -30.76 -5.01 9.80
CA GLU A 494 -31.81 -4.68 8.84
C GLU A 494 -31.74 -3.21 8.41
N TYR A 495 -31.99 -2.96 7.12
CA TYR A 495 -32.18 -1.62 6.56
C TYR A 495 -33.43 -1.56 5.67
N ALA A 496 -34.01 -0.37 5.52
CA ALA A 496 -35.13 -0.15 4.61
C ALA A 496 -34.66 -0.31 3.16
N SER A 497 -35.30 -1.20 2.38
CA SER A 497 -34.91 -1.42 0.98
C SER A 497 -34.91 -0.12 0.20
N MET A 498 -33.86 0.11 -0.57
CA MET A 498 -33.58 1.30 -1.36
C MET A 498 -33.76 1.03 -2.86
N THR A 499 -34.38 -0.10 -3.21
CA THR A 499 -34.56 -0.52 -4.60
C THR A 499 -36.00 -0.52 -5.09
N ALA A 500 -36.96 -0.21 -4.23
CA ALA A 500 -38.37 -0.14 -4.63
C ALA A 500 -38.60 1.01 -5.64
N PRO A 501 -39.35 0.77 -6.73
CA PRO A 501 -39.55 1.73 -7.81
C PRO A 501 -40.29 3.01 -7.37
N GLU A 502 -41.08 2.93 -6.30
CA GLU A 502 -41.82 4.04 -5.71
C GLU A 502 -41.01 4.91 -4.74
N LEU A 503 -39.71 4.69 -4.56
CA LEU A 503 -38.90 5.48 -3.64
C LEU A 503 -38.35 6.75 -4.30
N SER A 504 -38.57 7.88 -3.64
CA SER A 504 -37.87 9.12 -3.96
C SER A 504 -36.41 9.06 -3.51
N SER A 505 -35.57 9.84 -4.16
CA SER A 505 -34.14 9.98 -3.83
C SER A 505 -33.89 10.47 -2.39
N ALA A 506 -34.78 11.29 -1.81
CA ALA A 506 -34.70 11.72 -0.42
C ALA A 506 -34.94 10.58 0.60
N GLN A 507 -35.84 9.65 0.29
CA GLN A 507 -36.07 8.46 1.12
C GLN A 507 -34.87 7.49 1.04
N ILE A 508 -34.21 7.41 -0.11
CA ILE A 508 -32.98 6.64 -0.29
C ILE A 508 -31.86 7.24 0.57
N ASP A 509 -31.68 8.57 0.56
CA ASP A 509 -30.69 9.27 1.36
C ASP A 509 -30.89 9.04 2.87
N GLU A 510 -32.12 9.17 3.38
CA GLU A 510 -32.43 8.89 4.79
C GLU A 510 -32.08 7.44 5.17
N ALA A 511 -32.44 6.48 4.34
CA ALA A 511 -32.13 5.07 4.58
C ALA A 511 -30.61 4.79 4.55
N MET A 512 -29.87 5.42 3.63
CA MET A 512 -28.41 5.35 3.58
C MET A 512 -27.77 5.96 4.82
N THR A 513 -28.26 7.13 5.26
CA THR A 513 -27.79 7.82 6.47
C THR A 513 -28.01 6.97 7.72
N GLY A 514 -29.18 6.35 7.86
CA GLY A 514 -29.47 5.40 8.94
C GLY A 514 -28.52 4.20 8.95
N LEU A 515 -28.30 3.55 7.79
CA LEU A 515 -27.39 2.40 7.70
C LEU A 515 -25.93 2.79 7.98
N ARG A 516 -25.47 3.94 7.47
CA ARG A 516 -24.14 4.49 7.72
C ARG A 516 -23.90 4.68 9.22
N HIS A 517 -24.86 5.29 9.93
CA HIS A 517 -24.78 5.49 11.37
C HIS A 517 -24.70 4.15 12.13
N GLN A 518 -25.57 3.18 11.79
CA GLN A 518 -25.56 1.87 12.43
C GLN A 518 -24.24 1.11 12.23
N ALA A 519 -23.66 1.17 11.02
CA ALA A 519 -22.38 0.54 10.71
C ALA A 519 -21.23 1.21 11.47
N ARG A 520 -21.18 2.54 11.53
CA ARG A 520 -20.15 3.29 12.29
C ARG A 520 -20.21 2.98 13.79
N THR A 521 -21.41 2.95 14.35
CA THR A 521 -21.63 2.57 15.76
C THR A 521 -21.17 1.15 16.02
N TRP A 522 -21.49 0.20 15.12
CA TRP A 522 -21.03 -1.18 15.26
C TRP A 522 -19.49 -1.30 15.18
N LEU A 523 -18.82 -0.60 14.26
CA LEU A 523 -17.35 -0.59 14.17
C LEU A 523 -16.70 -0.03 15.45
N SER A 524 -17.29 1.03 16.02
CA SER A 524 -16.78 1.68 17.24
C SER A 524 -16.92 0.81 18.50
N GLN A 525 -17.85 -0.16 18.49
CA GLN A 525 -18.06 -1.11 19.58
C GLN A 525 -17.09 -2.30 19.55
N GLN A 526 -16.24 -2.41 18.52
CA GLN A 526 -15.34 -3.53 18.39
C GLN A 526 -14.14 -3.39 19.34
N SER A 527 -14.03 -4.36 20.26
CA SER A 527 -12.85 -4.53 21.12
C SER A 527 -12.30 -5.96 20.96
N PRO A 528 -11.01 -6.14 20.66
CA PRO A 528 -10.05 -5.08 20.29
C PRO A 528 -10.40 -4.41 18.95
N ARG A 529 -9.88 -3.20 18.73
CA ARG A 529 -10.13 -2.39 17.51
C ARG A 529 -9.69 -3.18 16.26
N PRO A 530 -10.50 -3.21 15.18
CA PRO A 530 -10.13 -3.92 13.96
C PRO A 530 -8.91 -3.30 13.29
N ARG A 531 -8.10 -4.16 12.66
CA ARG A 531 -6.89 -3.81 11.92
C ARG A 531 -7.11 -3.57 10.44
N ALA A 532 -8.25 -3.99 9.92
CA ALA A 532 -8.72 -3.67 8.59
C ALA A 532 -10.25 -3.73 8.57
N VAL A 533 -10.87 -2.90 7.74
CA VAL A 533 -12.30 -2.96 7.44
C VAL A 533 -12.47 -3.33 5.98
N VAL A 534 -13.02 -4.50 5.73
CA VAL A 534 -13.37 -4.97 4.39
C VAL A 534 -14.81 -4.57 4.09
N VAL A 535 -15.08 -3.99 2.93
CA VAL A 535 -16.42 -3.69 2.44
C VAL A 535 -16.69 -4.56 1.23
N ALA A 536 -17.83 -5.22 1.19
CA ALA A 536 -18.23 -6.04 0.06
C ALA A 536 -19.73 -5.92 -0.20
N THR A 537 -20.15 -6.29 -1.40
CA THR A 537 -21.58 -6.29 -1.74
C THR A 537 -21.97 -7.43 -2.65
N THR A 538 -23.14 -7.98 -2.37
CA THR A 538 -23.92 -8.82 -3.30
C THR A 538 -25.31 -8.24 -3.54
N GLY A 539 -25.66 -7.14 -2.86
CA GLY A 539 -27.00 -6.56 -2.78
C GLY A 539 -27.09 -5.16 -3.36
N GLU A 540 -27.90 -4.32 -2.70
CA GLU A 540 -28.25 -3.00 -3.20
C GLU A 540 -27.05 -2.04 -3.26
N LYS A 541 -26.98 -1.24 -4.33
CA LYS A 541 -25.86 -0.31 -4.58
C LYS A 541 -25.72 0.72 -3.45
N ALA A 542 -26.84 1.33 -3.07
CA ALA A 542 -26.94 2.34 -2.01
C ALA A 542 -26.49 1.80 -0.65
N ALA A 543 -26.88 0.57 -0.30
CA ALA A 543 -26.44 -0.06 0.94
C ALA A 543 -24.91 -0.28 0.97
N ALA A 544 -24.31 -0.71 -0.15
CA ALA A 544 -22.85 -0.89 -0.24
C ALA A 544 -22.09 0.43 -0.04
N ILE A 545 -22.57 1.53 -0.64
CA ILE A 545 -21.99 2.86 -0.48
C ILE A 545 -22.16 3.39 0.95
N ALA A 546 -23.32 3.20 1.58
CA ALA A 546 -23.52 3.61 2.97
C ALA A 546 -22.55 2.90 3.94
N LEU A 547 -22.31 1.60 3.71
CA LEU A 547 -21.31 0.83 4.46
C LEU A 547 -19.88 1.32 4.17
N LEU A 548 -19.58 1.66 2.91
CA LEU A 548 -18.29 2.21 2.53
C LEU A 548 -18.01 3.56 3.21
N GLN A 549 -18.98 4.48 3.23
CA GLN A 549 -18.85 5.76 3.93
C GLN A 549 -18.59 5.57 5.43
N ALA A 550 -19.28 4.61 6.07
CA ALA A 550 -19.06 4.28 7.48
C ALA A 550 -17.64 3.74 7.71
N ALA A 551 -17.17 2.86 6.82
CA ALA A 551 -15.81 2.32 6.88
C ALA A 551 -14.75 3.40 6.66
N GLN A 552 -14.94 4.30 5.69
CA GLN A 552 -14.02 5.41 5.39
C GLN A 552 -13.90 6.38 6.57
N ALA A 553 -15.02 6.78 7.17
CA ALA A 553 -15.01 7.64 8.35
C ALA A 553 -14.26 6.97 9.52
N PHE A 554 -14.58 5.70 9.81
CA PHE A 554 -13.89 4.94 10.85
C PHE A 554 -12.39 4.75 10.55
N GLY A 555 -12.06 4.46 9.30
CA GLY A 555 -10.68 4.29 8.83
C GLY A 555 -9.87 5.56 8.95
N ALA A 556 -10.47 6.71 8.64
CA ALA A 556 -9.83 8.02 8.80
C ALA A 556 -9.68 8.42 10.26
N ASP A 557 -10.69 8.22 11.11
CA ASP A 557 -10.63 8.53 12.55
C ASP A 557 -9.52 7.75 13.27
N HIS A 558 -9.27 6.52 12.82
CA HIS A 558 -8.41 5.58 13.55
C HIS A 558 -7.18 5.12 12.78
N GLY A 559 -6.93 5.56 11.55
CA GLY A 559 -5.81 5.03 10.75
C GLY A 559 -5.93 3.54 10.45
N VAL A 560 -7.14 3.09 10.10
CA VAL A 560 -7.44 1.68 9.77
C VAL A 560 -7.69 1.55 8.27
N PRO A 561 -6.98 0.65 7.55
CA PRO A 561 -7.17 0.46 6.12
C PRO A 561 -8.59 -0.02 5.80
N VAL A 562 -9.19 0.61 4.81
CA VAL A 562 -10.49 0.22 4.25
C VAL A 562 -10.24 -0.49 2.93
N LEU A 563 -10.70 -1.73 2.82
CA LEU A 563 -10.49 -2.57 1.65
C LEU A 563 -11.85 -2.90 1.02
N LEU A 564 -12.04 -2.59 -0.26
CA LEU A 564 -13.15 -3.12 -1.01
C LEU A 564 -12.80 -4.52 -1.51
N MET A 565 -13.69 -5.48 -1.26
CA MET A 565 -13.56 -6.86 -1.73
C MET A 565 -14.58 -7.16 -2.81
N SER A 566 -14.08 -7.56 -3.98
CA SER A 566 -14.90 -8.09 -5.08
C SER A 566 -14.54 -9.57 -5.35
N SER A 567 -15.44 -10.32 -5.98
CA SER A 567 -15.21 -11.71 -6.40
C SER A 567 -15.40 -11.84 -7.91
N ILE A 568 -14.34 -12.29 -8.60
CA ILE A 568 -14.34 -12.55 -10.04
C ILE A 568 -14.28 -14.05 -10.27
N THR A 569 -15.06 -14.56 -11.23
CA THR A 569 -15.00 -15.97 -11.63
C THR A 569 -14.10 -16.11 -12.85
N LYS A 570 -12.91 -16.73 -12.68
CA LYS A 570 -12.03 -17.10 -13.80
C LYS A 570 -12.39 -18.49 -14.35
N GLY A 571 -11.95 -18.78 -15.58
CA GLY A 571 -12.24 -20.02 -16.31
C GLY A 571 -12.15 -21.28 -15.42
N GLN A 572 -13.08 -22.22 -15.64
CA GLN A 572 -13.41 -23.37 -14.77
C GLN A 572 -14.18 -23.07 -13.47
N GLY A 573 -14.71 -21.86 -13.28
CA GLY A 573 -15.61 -21.57 -12.15
C GLY A 573 -14.89 -21.29 -10.83
N ARG A 574 -13.57 -21.09 -10.85
CA ARG A 574 -12.81 -20.68 -9.65
C ARG A 574 -13.02 -19.18 -9.39
N GLU A 575 -13.60 -18.86 -8.24
CA GLU A 575 -13.68 -17.47 -7.77
C GLU A 575 -12.31 -16.99 -7.26
N GLN A 576 -11.90 -15.78 -7.62
CA GLN A 576 -10.73 -15.07 -7.09
C GLN A 576 -11.21 -13.78 -6.41
N PHE A 577 -10.72 -13.51 -5.21
CA PHE A 577 -10.99 -12.24 -4.52
C PHE A 577 -9.99 -11.19 -4.98
N GLN A 578 -10.47 -9.96 -5.13
CA GLN A 578 -9.65 -8.78 -5.34
C GLN A 578 -9.91 -7.82 -4.18
N PHE A 579 -8.83 -7.24 -3.65
CA PHE A 579 -8.86 -6.28 -2.56
C PHE A 579 -8.30 -4.95 -3.06
N HIS A 580 -9.08 -3.89 -2.87
CA HIS A 580 -8.71 -2.52 -3.26
C HIS A 580 -8.72 -1.63 -2.04
N GLN A 581 -7.64 -0.92 -1.80
CA GLN A 581 -7.58 -0.01 -0.66
C GLN A 581 -8.25 1.32 -1.02
N PHE A 582 -9.24 1.70 -0.23
CA PHE A 582 -9.90 2.99 -0.28
C PHE A 582 -9.30 3.92 0.78
N GLY A 583 -9.27 5.23 0.49
CA GLY A 583 -9.10 6.26 1.52
C GLY A 583 -7.66 6.63 1.89
N LEU A 584 -6.71 6.56 0.95
CA LEU A 584 -5.51 7.39 1.07
C LEU A 584 -5.68 8.62 0.19
N ASP A 585 -6.12 9.71 0.82
CA ASP A 585 -6.00 11.06 0.29
C ASP A 585 -4.58 11.29 -0.25
N ARG A 586 -4.42 12.12 -1.29
CA ARG A 586 -3.13 12.56 -1.80
C ARG A 586 -2.21 13.11 -0.68
N ASP A 587 -2.75 13.86 0.26
CA ASP A 587 -2.01 14.42 1.40
C ASP A 587 -1.62 13.32 2.39
N VAL A 588 -2.52 12.38 2.66
CA VAL A 588 -2.23 11.19 3.49
C VAL A 588 -1.14 10.34 2.83
N ARG A 589 -1.19 10.14 1.51
CA ARG A 589 -0.14 9.45 0.75
C ARG A 589 1.20 10.15 0.91
N ALA A 590 1.25 11.47 0.74
CA ALA A 590 2.47 12.25 0.94
C ALA A 590 2.99 12.13 2.37
N ALA A 591 2.10 12.17 3.37
CA ALA A 591 2.47 11.98 4.77
C ALA A 591 2.95 10.56 5.08
N LEU A 592 2.33 9.52 4.50
CA LEU A 592 2.79 8.14 4.64
C LEU A 592 4.16 7.92 3.99
N LEU A 593 4.44 8.56 2.85
CA LEU A 593 5.78 8.55 2.23
C LEU A 593 6.81 9.27 3.12
N LYS A 594 6.46 10.41 3.71
CA LYS A 594 7.32 11.12 4.68
C LYS A 594 7.54 10.30 5.96
N ALA A 595 6.48 9.65 6.47
CA ALA A 595 6.55 8.73 7.59
C ALA A 595 7.42 7.50 7.29
N ALA A 596 7.29 6.93 6.09
CA ALA A 596 8.12 5.83 5.64
C ALA A 596 9.60 6.26 5.57
N MET A 597 9.89 7.46 5.04
CA MET A 597 11.24 8.03 5.07
C MET A 597 11.76 8.18 6.51
N HIS A 598 10.94 8.76 7.40
CA HIS A 598 11.27 8.93 8.82
C HIS A 598 11.60 7.59 9.51
N CYS A 599 10.87 6.52 9.18
CA CYS A 599 11.15 5.17 9.65
C CYS A 599 12.45 4.61 9.05
N LEU A 600 12.69 4.81 7.74
CA LEU A 600 13.91 4.38 7.06
C LEU A 600 15.16 5.09 7.61
N ASP A 601 15.08 6.37 7.95
CA ASP A 601 16.14 7.14 8.64
C ASP A 601 16.56 6.53 9.98
N ARG A 602 15.68 5.74 10.59
CA ARG A 602 15.84 5.13 11.91
C ARG A 602 15.99 3.60 11.87
N PHE A 603 16.07 3.02 10.66
CA PHE A 603 16.03 1.57 10.42
C PHE A 603 14.80 0.87 11.03
N ASP A 604 13.68 1.57 11.15
CA ASP A 604 12.37 0.97 11.46
C ASP A 604 11.75 0.40 10.17
N LEU A 605 12.41 -0.63 9.64
CA LEU A 605 12.13 -1.18 8.31
C LEU A 605 10.78 -1.89 8.23
N LEU A 606 10.30 -2.47 9.34
CA LEU A 606 8.99 -3.15 9.41
C LEU A 606 7.83 -2.15 9.42
N THR A 607 7.99 -1.01 10.09
CA THR A 607 7.01 0.08 9.99
C THR A 607 7.05 0.68 8.60
N ALA A 608 8.23 0.97 8.05
CA ALA A 608 8.34 1.46 6.68
C ALA A 608 7.67 0.51 5.67
N GLN A 609 7.89 -0.81 5.78
CA GLN A 609 7.21 -1.81 4.96
C GLN A 609 5.68 -1.67 5.05
N ARG A 610 5.10 -1.58 6.25
CA ARG A 610 3.65 -1.49 6.43
C ARG A 610 3.09 -0.17 5.90
N LEU A 611 3.75 0.95 6.19
CA LEU A 611 3.36 2.28 5.67
C LEU A 611 3.32 2.28 4.13
N LEU A 612 4.33 1.70 3.50
CA LEU A 612 4.42 1.60 2.05
C LEU A 612 3.43 0.59 1.47
N ALA A 613 3.11 -0.49 2.19
CA ALA A 613 2.15 -1.50 1.75
C ALA A 613 0.71 -0.95 1.65
N LEU A 614 0.43 0.11 2.40
CA LEU A 614 -0.83 0.85 2.33
C LEU A 614 -0.97 1.66 1.03
N GLY A 615 0.12 1.95 0.33
CA GLY A 615 0.11 2.78 -0.87
C GLY A 615 -0.30 2.06 -2.16
N ASP A 616 -0.01 2.71 -3.27
CA ASP A 616 -0.19 2.19 -4.62
C ASP A 616 0.85 1.11 -4.99
N SER A 617 0.88 0.71 -6.27
CA SER A 617 1.80 -0.29 -6.80
C SER A 617 3.28 0.09 -6.61
N ASP A 618 3.63 1.36 -6.80
CA ASP A 618 4.99 1.86 -6.61
C ASP A 618 5.43 1.80 -5.15
N MET A 619 4.58 2.27 -4.23
CA MET A 619 4.81 2.16 -2.80
C MET A 619 4.91 0.70 -2.37
N LYS A 620 4.02 -0.18 -2.85
CA LYS A 620 4.05 -1.63 -2.57
C LYS A 620 5.33 -2.31 -3.05
N ARG A 621 5.93 -1.86 -4.16
CA ARG A 621 7.25 -2.34 -4.61
C ARG A 621 8.35 -1.99 -3.61
N PHE A 622 8.34 -0.77 -3.07
CA PHE A 622 9.27 -0.37 -2.02
C PHE A 622 8.99 -1.07 -0.69
N ALA A 623 7.74 -1.34 -0.36
CA ALA A 623 7.35 -2.12 0.80
C ALA A 623 8.01 -3.51 0.80
N ALA A 624 7.96 -4.22 -0.33
CA ALA A 624 8.59 -5.52 -0.47
C ALA A 624 10.11 -5.46 -0.25
N CYS A 625 10.78 -4.44 -0.80
CA CYS A 625 12.21 -4.24 -0.60
C CYS A 625 12.55 -3.95 0.87
N SER A 626 11.79 -3.08 1.54
CA SER A 626 11.96 -2.78 2.97
C SER A 626 11.79 -4.03 3.84
N GLY A 627 10.85 -4.91 3.49
CA GLY A 627 10.64 -6.18 4.18
C GLY A 627 11.84 -7.13 4.08
N ILE A 628 12.45 -7.24 2.90
CA ILE A 628 13.67 -8.05 2.68
C ILE A 628 14.85 -7.47 3.45
N LEU A 629 15.05 -6.15 3.41
CA LEU A 629 16.12 -5.48 4.17
C LEU A 629 15.97 -5.75 5.68
N ALA A 630 14.74 -5.76 6.20
CA ALA A 630 14.44 -6.10 7.58
C ALA A 630 14.77 -7.57 7.90
N GLU A 631 14.42 -8.51 7.03
CA GLU A 631 14.74 -9.94 7.19
C GLU A 631 16.25 -10.18 7.26
N GLU A 632 17.02 -9.56 6.37
CA GLU A 632 18.47 -9.70 6.34
C GLU A 632 19.14 -9.07 7.56
N LEU A 633 18.65 -7.90 8.02
CA LEU A 633 19.13 -7.26 9.24
C LEU A 633 18.84 -8.14 10.47
N LEU A 634 17.62 -8.67 10.57
CA LEU A 634 17.21 -9.58 11.65
C LEU A 634 18.02 -10.86 11.66
N ALA A 635 18.26 -11.47 10.50
CA ALA A 635 19.08 -12.67 10.39
C ALA A 635 20.52 -12.40 10.88
N ALA A 636 21.07 -11.21 10.62
CA ALA A 636 22.38 -10.81 11.12
C ALA A 636 22.38 -10.61 12.64
N VAL A 637 21.37 -9.93 13.20
CA VAL A 637 21.24 -9.72 14.66
C VAL A 637 21.09 -11.06 15.40
N ARG A 638 20.21 -11.94 14.91
CA ARG A 638 19.90 -13.26 15.50
C ARG A 638 20.97 -14.32 15.23
N SER A 639 22.03 -13.98 14.50
CA SER A 639 23.04 -14.95 14.11
C SER A 639 23.74 -15.52 15.35
N SER A 640 23.83 -16.85 15.41
CA SER A 640 24.56 -17.51 16.48
C SER A 640 26.06 -17.23 16.33
N PRO A 641 26.88 -17.34 17.40
CA PRO A 641 28.32 -17.15 17.28
C PRO A 641 28.97 -18.00 16.18
N GLN A 642 28.39 -19.16 15.85
CA GLN A 642 28.85 -20.06 14.79
C GLN A 642 28.50 -19.58 13.36
N THR A 643 27.40 -18.87 13.16
CA THR A 643 26.95 -18.40 11.82
C THR A 643 27.27 -16.92 11.56
N ARG A 644 27.75 -16.20 12.57
CA ARG A 644 27.99 -14.74 12.50
C ARG A 644 28.92 -14.31 11.37
N ASP A 645 29.98 -15.07 11.08
CA ASP A 645 30.90 -14.76 9.98
C ASP A 645 30.21 -14.82 8.60
N ALA A 646 29.17 -15.66 8.44
CA ALA A 646 28.40 -15.73 7.20
C ALA A 646 27.56 -14.46 6.96
N HIS A 647 27.20 -13.74 8.03
CA HIS A 647 26.46 -12.48 7.96
C HIS A 647 27.37 -11.25 7.93
N ALA A 648 28.70 -11.41 8.03
CA ALA A 648 29.65 -10.29 8.01
C ALA A 648 29.51 -9.38 6.77
N PRO A 649 29.30 -9.88 5.53
CA PRO A 649 29.04 -9.02 4.37
C PRO A 649 27.86 -8.06 4.57
N THR A 650 26.74 -8.56 5.11
CA THR A 650 25.55 -7.76 5.39
C THR A 650 25.81 -6.78 6.52
N VAL A 651 26.42 -7.20 7.63
CA VAL A 651 26.77 -6.29 8.74
C VAL A 651 27.64 -5.13 8.25
N LEU A 652 28.68 -5.40 7.45
CA LEU A 652 29.55 -4.37 6.91
C LEU A 652 28.81 -3.40 5.96
N ALA A 653 27.89 -3.91 5.14
CA ALA A 653 27.06 -3.07 4.28
C ALA A 653 26.11 -2.18 5.11
N VAL A 654 25.50 -2.72 6.16
CA VAL A 654 24.64 -1.97 7.09
C VAL A 654 25.43 -0.87 7.81
N LEU A 655 26.64 -1.17 8.32
CA LEU A 655 27.52 -0.16 8.94
C LEU A 655 27.90 0.94 7.93
N GLY A 656 28.13 0.58 6.67
CA GLY A 656 28.36 1.52 5.57
C GLY A 656 27.16 2.43 5.31
N ALA A 657 25.95 1.86 5.25
CA ALA A 657 24.71 2.60 5.09
C ALA A 657 24.46 3.58 6.25
N ILE A 658 24.67 3.15 7.50
CA ILE A 658 24.59 4.02 8.68
C ILE A 658 25.55 5.20 8.55
N ALA A 659 26.80 4.94 8.18
CA ALA A 659 27.78 6.00 7.99
C ALA A 659 27.38 6.95 6.86
N GLY A 660 26.80 6.46 5.76
CA GLY A 660 26.27 7.29 4.68
C GLY A 660 25.13 8.20 5.12
N LEU A 661 24.19 7.66 5.90
CA LEU A 661 23.02 8.41 6.39
C LEU A 661 23.39 9.48 7.40
N ILE A 662 24.24 9.18 8.38
CA ILE A 662 24.65 10.18 9.39
C ILE A 662 25.46 11.30 8.73
N ASP A 663 26.31 10.96 7.75
CA ASP A 663 27.18 11.93 7.06
C ASP A 663 26.45 12.80 6.03
N SER A 664 25.18 12.50 5.69
CA SER A 664 24.39 13.37 4.81
C SER A 664 24.04 14.71 5.48
N GLY A 665 24.07 14.76 6.82
CA GLY A 665 23.67 15.92 7.61
C GLY A 665 22.16 16.15 7.69
N GLU A 666 21.35 15.25 7.11
CA GLU A 666 19.88 15.39 7.07
C GLU A 666 19.19 14.76 8.30
N LEU A 667 19.91 13.92 9.06
CA LEU A 667 19.36 13.19 10.20
C LEU A 667 19.32 14.03 11.48
N GLN A 668 18.19 13.98 12.18
CA GLN A 668 18.06 14.46 13.55
C GLN A 668 18.94 13.65 14.52
N ASP A 669 19.39 14.28 15.61
CA ASP A 669 20.32 13.68 16.59
C ASP A 669 19.81 12.36 17.18
N ASP A 670 18.51 12.25 17.42
CA ASP A 670 17.87 11.03 17.93
C ASP A 670 18.00 9.86 16.95
N ALA A 671 17.86 10.11 15.65
CA ALA A 671 18.05 9.12 14.61
C ALA A 671 19.51 8.65 14.54
N GLN A 672 20.47 9.59 14.64
CA GLN A 672 21.90 9.26 14.65
C GLN A 672 22.27 8.36 15.84
N ILE A 673 21.79 8.71 17.04
CA ILE A 673 21.99 7.92 18.27
C ILE A 673 21.41 6.51 18.13
N ARG A 674 20.22 6.40 17.55
CA ARG A 674 19.56 5.13 17.30
C ARG A 674 20.35 4.26 16.31
N LEU A 675 20.78 4.82 15.19
CA LEU A 675 21.60 4.09 14.21
C LEU A 675 22.94 3.64 14.81
N ALA A 676 23.60 4.48 15.62
CA ALA A 676 24.82 4.10 16.33
C ALA A 676 24.58 2.96 17.33
N THR A 677 23.41 2.93 17.96
CA THR A 677 23.00 1.83 18.85
C THR A 677 22.82 0.53 18.07
N ILE A 678 22.12 0.56 16.93
CA ILE A 678 21.96 -0.61 16.03
C ILE A 678 23.33 -1.12 15.56
N ALA A 679 24.22 -0.22 15.15
CA ALA A 679 25.59 -0.57 14.77
C ALA A 679 26.33 -1.32 15.89
N GLY A 680 26.17 -0.89 17.15
CA GLY A 680 26.76 -1.59 18.30
C GLY A 680 26.14 -2.95 18.59
N GLU A 681 24.82 -3.10 18.47
CA GLU A 681 24.14 -4.39 18.66
C GLU A 681 24.54 -5.43 17.60
N LEU A 682 24.73 -5.01 16.35
CA LEU A 682 25.26 -5.88 15.29
C LEU A 682 26.66 -6.41 15.59
N LEU A 683 27.38 -5.79 16.53
CA LEU A 683 28.70 -6.22 16.99
C LEU A 683 28.64 -6.97 18.33
N HIS A 684 27.50 -7.02 19.01
CA HIS A 684 27.38 -7.66 20.32
C HIS A 684 27.64 -9.18 20.26
N ILE A 685 28.64 -9.66 21.00
CA ILE A 685 28.95 -11.09 21.15
C ILE A 685 28.68 -11.49 22.61
N PRO A 686 27.92 -12.57 22.86
CA PRO A 686 27.64 -13.02 24.22
C PRO A 686 28.92 -13.46 24.95
N PRO A 687 28.97 -13.34 26.29
CA PRO A 687 30.12 -13.75 27.07
C PRO A 687 30.34 -15.27 26.99
N LYS A 688 31.57 -15.70 26.68
CA LYS A 688 31.99 -17.11 26.52
C LYS A 688 31.23 -17.85 25.40
N PRO A 689 31.37 -17.44 24.13
CA PRO A 689 30.73 -18.17 23.04
C PRO A 689 31.39 -19.54 22.87
N GLU A 690 30.62 -20.55 22.48
CA GLU A 690 31.15 -21.88 22.16
C GLU A 690 32.17 -21.83 21.02
N ARG A 691 32.01 -20.88 20.10
CA ARG A 691 32.96 -20.56 19.02
C ARG A 691 33.01 -19.05 18.82
N THR A 692 34.22 -18.49 18.80
CA THR A 692 34.41 -17.04 18.60
C THR A 692 34.37 -16.71 17.10
N PRO A 693 33.57 -15.73 16.65
CA PRO A 693 33.59 -15.27 15.27
C PRO A 693 34.96 -14.70 14.90
N VAL A 694 35.39 -14.83 13.65
CA VAL A 694 36.72 -14.40 13.19
C VAL A 694 36.66 -13.03 12.54
N ILE A 695 35.69 -12.78 11.66
CA ILE A 695 35.65 -11.58 10.80
C ILE A 695 35.22 -10.34 11.61
N LEU A 696 34.24 -10.52 12.50
CA LEU A 696 33.70 -9.45 13.35
C LEU A 696 34.22 -9.54 14.80
N ALA A 697 35.38 -10.18 15.00
CA ALA A 697 35.98 -10.34 16.32
C ALA A 697 36.36 -8.99 16.93
N MET A 698 35.92 -8.71 18.15
CA MET A 698 36.34 -7.53 18.91
C MET A 698 37.57 -7.84 19.77
N SER A 699 38.52 -6.90 19.85
CA SER A 699 39.68 -7.00 20.75
C SER A 699 39.27 -6.98 22.22
N ASP A 700 40.11 -7.48 23.13
CA ASP A 700 39.84 -7.43 24.56
C ASP A 700 39.89 -5.98 25.10
N TYR A 701 39.27 -5.77 26.27
CA TYR A 701 39.06 -4.43 26.84
C TYR A 701 40.37 -3.66 27.09
N GLY A 702 41.49 -4.37 27.30
CA GLY A 702 42.81 -3.79 27.57
C GLY A 702 43.66 -3.53 26.32
N ASP A 703 43.24 -4.01 25.15
CA ASP A 703 44.07 -4.06 23.93
C ASP A 703 43.90 -2.84 23.02
N ILE A 704 43.12 -1.83 23.42
CA ILE A 704 42.96 -0.58 22.66
C ILE A 704 44.03 0.39 23.14
N PRO A 705 45.15 0.57 22.43
CA PRO A 705 46.25 1.36 22.96
C PRO A 705 45.94 2.85 22.78
N GLN A 706 46.19 3.64 23.83
CA GLN A 706 45.98 5.09 23.77
C GLN A 706 46.98 5.71 22.78
N GLY A 707 46.48 6.46 21.79
CA GLY A 707 47.31 7.19 20.82
C GLY A 707 47.73 6.44 19.54
N VAL A 708 47.14 5.29 19.23
CA VAL A 708 47.37 4.61 17.94
C VAL A 708 46.78 5.42 16.79
N ASN A 709 47.51 5.50 15.67
CA ASN A 709 46.97 5.99 14.41
C ASN A 709 45.78 5.11 14.01
N LEU A 710 44.56 5.63 14.16
CA LEU A 710 43.35 4.85 13.91
C LEU A 710 43.33 4.24 12.50
N ARG A 711 44.04 4.83 11.50
CA ARG A 711 44.09 4.32 10.11
C ARG A 711 44.79 2.96 10.01
N GLU A 712 45.73 2.72 10.92
CA GLU A 712 46.53 1.50 10.99
C GLU A 712 46.05 0.56 12.10
N ALA A 713 45.04 0.97 12.88
CA ALA A 713 44.48 0.15 13.95
C ALA A 713 43.91 -1.19 13.39
N PRO A 714 44.03 -2.29 14.16
CA PRO A 714 43.43 -3.57 13.79
C PRO A 714 41.91 -3.48 13.84
N ALA A 715 41.24 -4.25 12.98
CA ALA A 715 39.78 -4.25 12.88
C ALA A 715 39.09 -4.43 14.24
N GLY A 716 39.53 -5.40 15.04
CA GLY A 716 38.92 -5.71 16.33
C GLY A 716 38.96 -4.57 17.36
N ALA A 717 39.97 -3.69 17.32
CA ALA A 717 40.05 -2.54 18.21
C ALA A 717 39.04 -1.46 17.81
N LEU A 718 38.87 -1.22 16.51
CA LEU A 718 37.90 -0.28 15.98
C LEU A 718 36.46 -0.76 16.22
N LEU A 719 36.18 -2.06 16.00
CA LEU A 719 34.89 -2.66 16.30
C LEU A 719 34.54 -2.55 17.80
N ARG A 720 35.52 -2.80 18.69
CA ARG A 720 35.31 -2.63 20.13
C ARG A 720 35.03 -1.17 20.50
N LEU A 721 35.70 -0.21 19.86
CA LEU A 721 35.46 1.21 20.09
C LEU A 721 34.01 1.59 19.74
N LEU A 722 33.50 1.15 18.59
CA LEU A 722 32.09 1.35 18.19
C LEU A 722 31.12 0.76 19.22
N TYR A 723 31.40 -0.45 19.72
CA TYR A 723 30.59 -1.08 20.76
C TYR A 723 30.59 -0.30 22.08
N ARG A 724 31.72 0.32 22.46
CA ARG A 724 31.77 1.16 23.68
C ARG A 724 31.02 2.48 23.52
N ILE A 725 31.09 3.12 22.35
CA ILE A 725 30.33 4.34 22.04
C ILE A 725 28.83 4.08 22.22
N ARG A 726 28.31 2.94 21.72
CA ARG A 726 26.93 2.51 21.93
C ARG A 726 26.54 2.47 23.41
N ASN A 727 27.44 2.08 24.33
CA ASN A 727 27.10 2.01 25.75
C ASN A 727 26.89 3.39 26.41
N LYS A 728 27.32 4.47 25.76
CA LYS A 728 27.20 5.84 26.29
C LYS A 728 25.90 6.55 25.89
N THR A 729 25.10 5.97 24.99
CA THR A 729 23.90 6.60 24.46
C THR A 729 22.67 6.46 25.41
N PRO A 730 21.69 7.40 25.36
CA PRO A 730 20.48 7.46 26.20
C PRO A 730 19.62 6.20 26.30
N ILE A 731 19.59 5.37 25.26
CA ILE A 731 18.77 4.14 25.20
C ILE A 731 19.48 2.94 25.87
N ASN A 732 20.76 3.09 26.23
CA ASN A 732 21.60 2.01 26.73
C ASN A 732 22.00 2.18 28.20
N HIS A 733 23.22 2.68 28.47
CA HIS A 733 23.77 2.82 29.83
C HIS A 733 24.31 4.23 30.11
N GLY A 734 24.14 5.16 29.19
CA GLY A 734 24.64 6.52 29.32
C GLY A 734 23.59 7.55 28.93
N SER A 735 24.00 8.82 28.92
CA SER A 735 23.15 9.98 28.64
C SER A 735 23.74 10.89 27.56
N GLN A 736 24.81 10.44 26.89
CA GLN A 736 25.61 11.27 26.00
C GLN A 736 25.07 11.24 24.56
N GLY A 737 25.12 12.40 23.90
CA GLY A 737 24.92 12.47 22.44
C GLY A 737 26.02 11.74 21.68
N LEU A 738 25.83 11.50 20.38
CA LEU A 738 26.76 10.68 19.58
C LEU A 738 28.17 11.28 19.49
N GLU A 739 28.28 12.60 19.32
CA GLU A 739 29.55 13.31 19.28
C GLU A 739 30.28 13.22 20.63
N GLU A 740 29.56 13.50 21.72
CA GLU A 740 30.10 13.44 23.08
C GLU A 740 30.55 12.03 23.46
N ALA A 741 29.76 11.00 23.11
CA ALA A 741 30.10 9.60 23.32
C ALA A 741 31.37 9.19 22.55
N THR A 742 31.48 9.63 21.29
CA THR A 742 32.67 9.38 20.46
C THR A 742 33.90 10.06 21.05
N ALA A 743 33.77 11.34 21.43
CA ALA A 743 34.82 12.12 22.06
C ALA A 743 35.25 11.54 23.42
N HIS A 744 34.32 10.98 24.20
CA HIS A 744 34.60 10.33 25.49
C HIS A 744 35.46 9.09 25.29
N GLU A 745 35.08 8.23 24.35
CA GLU A 745 35.73 6.94 24.11
C GLU A 745 37.09 7.05 23.42
N LEU A 746 37.32 8.11 22.63
CA LEU A 746 38.64 8.45 22.08
C LEU A 746 39.62 8.97 23.16
N GLY A 747 39.08 9.54 24.25
CA GLY A 747 39.86 10.17 25.31
C GLY A 747 40.67 11.39 24.87
N PRO A 748 41.38 12.06 25.79
CA PRO A 748 42.07 13.32 25.51
C PRO A 748 43.17 13.22 24.43
N GLN A 749 43.90 12.11 24.38
CA GLN A 749 44.99 11.89 23.43
C GLN A 749 44.46 11.57 22.03
N GLY A 750 43.43 10.71 21.93
CA GLY A 750 42.79 10.39 20.65
C GLY A 750 42.15 11.62 20.01
N ARG A 751 41.50 12.47 20.81
CA ARG A 751 40.94 13.76 20.33
C ARG A 751 41.99 14.72 19.78
N ARG A 752 43.19 14.77 20.39
CA ARG A 752 44.30 15.60 19.88
C ARG A 752 44.87 15.05 18.58
N ALA A 753 44.96 13.73 18.45
CA ALA A 753 45.48 13.08 17.25
C ALA A 753 44.48 13.15 16.08
N HIS A 754 43.18 13.17 16.39
CA HIS A 754 42.09 13.10 15.42
C HIS A 754 40.96 14.08 15.77
N PRO A 755 41.19 15.40 15.69
CA PRO A 755 40.24 16.42 16.16
C PRO A 755 38.94 16.48 15.35
N GLU A 756 39.00 16.17 14.05
CA GLU A 756 37.87 16.20 13.11
C GLU A 756 37.19 14.83 12.93
N LEU A 757 37.58 13.81 13.73
CA LEU A 757 37.07 12.46 13.52
C LEU A 757 35.63 12.33 13.99
N THR A 758 34.73 12.13 13.03
CA THR A 758 33.32 11.88 13.30
C THR A 758 33.01 10.39 13.44
N TYR A 759 31.90 10.06 14.09
CA TYR A 759 31.43 8.67 14.19
C TYR A 759 31.26 7.98 12.83
N PRO A 760 30.68 8.61 11.78
CA PRO A 760 30.63 8.04 10.43
C PRO A 760 32.01 7.71 9.84
N GLN A 761 33.00 8.57 10.06
CA GLN A 761 34.37 8.32 9.61
C GLN A 761 34.97 7.11 10.32
N LEU A 762 34.76 6.99 11.64
CA LEU A 762 35.17 5.82 12.42
C LEU A 762 34.50 4.52 11.93
N LEU A 763 33.20 4.56 11.61
CA LEU A 763 32.49 3.42 11.03
C LEU A 763 33.10 2.96 9.70
N ARG A 764 33.30 3.89 8.76
CA ARG A 764 33.92 3.59 7.45
C ARG A 764 35.33 3.03 7.62
N GLN A 765 36.06 3.54 8.59
CA GLN A 765 37.40 3.08 8.92
C GLN A 765 37.40 1.66 9.49
N ALA A 766 36.46 1.33 10.38
CA ALA A 766 36.27 -0.03 10.87
C ALA A 766 35.91 -0.99 9.72
N VAL A 767 34.98 -0.61 8.83
CA VAL A 767 34.62 -1.42 7.65
C VAL A 767 35.81 -1.66 6.74
N ARG A 768 36.61 -0.62 6.46
CA ARG A 768 37.84 -0.74 5.66
C ARG A 768 38.88 -1.64 6.33
N ALA A 769 39.07 -1.52 7.65
CA ALA A 769 39.99 -2.35 8.42
C ALA A 769 39.58 -3.83 8.37
N VAL A 770 38.28 -4.14 8.56
CA VAL A 770 37.78 -5.53 8.45
C VAL A 770 38.03 -6.08 7.05
N ARG A 771 37.73 -5.33 5.98
CA ARG A 771 37.96 -5.79 4.59
C ARG A 771 39.45 -5.95 4.25
N ARG A 772 40.32 -5.14 4.86
CA ARG A 772 41.78 -5.27 4.72
C ARG A 772 42.28 -6.52 5.44
N ASP A 773 41.84 -6.73 6.68
CA ASP A 773 42.28 -7.84 7.52
C ASP A 773 41.65 -9.18 7.06
N HIS A 774 40.49 -9.13 6.38
CA HIS A 774 39.75 -10.27 5.83
C HIS A 774 39.28 -10.04 4.36
N PRO A 775 40.18 -10.10 3.36
CA PRO A 775 39.85 -9.78 1.95
C PRO A 775 38.83 -10.72 1.29
N TRP A 776 38.61 -11.91 1.85
CA TRP A 776 37.66 -12.91 1.34
C TRP A 776 36.23 -12.70 1.84
N THR A 777 35.97 -11.69 2.69
CA THR A 777 34.60 -11.34 3.07
C THR A 777 33.84 -10.89 1.82
N GLY A 778 32.75 -11.60 1.49
CA GLY A 778 31.91 -11.27 0.34
C GLY A 778 31.30 -9.87 0.43
N SER A 779 30.62 -9.45 -0.63
CA SER A 779 29.86 -8.19 -0.68
C SER A 779 28.37 -8.44 -0.50
N SER A 780 27.69 -7.54 0.19
CA SER A 780 26.23 -7.42 0.19
C SER A 780 25.83 -6.12 -0.49
N ASP A 781 24.68 -6.11 -1.18
CA ASP A 781 24.09 -4.93 -1.84
C ASP A 781 23.02 -4.25 -0.96
N TRP A 782 23.01 -4.56 0.34
CA TRP A 782 22.02 -4.07 1.30
C TRP A 782 21.94 -2.54 1.32
N ASP A 783 23.09 -1.86 1.30
CA ASP A 783 23.20 -0.39 1.28
C ASP A 783 22.69 0.22 -0.04
N GLU A 784 23.01 -0.41 -1.18
CA GLU A 784 22.46 0.00 -2.47
C GLU A 784 20.93 -0.13 -2.51
N ARG A 785 20.38 -1.26 -2.03
CA ARG A 785 18.93 -1.48 -1.94
C ARG A 785 18.26 -0.46 -1.03
N MET A 786 18.83 -0.19 0.14
CA MET A 786 18.34 0.84 1.06
C MET A 786 18.31 2.22 0.40
N THR A 787 19.40 2.58 -0.28
CA THR A 787 19.53 3.85 -1.01
C THR A 787 18.51 3.96 -2.15
N ARG A 788 18.29 2.87 -2.92
CA ARG A 788 17.28 2.81 -3.98
C ARG A 788 15.86 3.04 -3.44
N VAL A 789 15.50 2.42 -2.32
CA VAL A 789 14.18 2.62 -1.68
C VAL A 789 14.00 4.09 -1.28
N ARG A 790 14.99 4.69 -0.62
CA ARG A 790 14.93 6.11 -0.22
C ARG A 790 14.79 7.04 -1.43
N HIS A 791 15.63 6.90 -2.44
CA HIS A 791 15.55 7.71 -3.66
C HIS A 791 14.20 7.54 -4.37
N GLY A 792 13.67 6.33 -4.41
CA GLY A 792 12.34 6.04 -4.95
C GLY A 792 11.24 6.81 -4.22
N ILE A 793 11.27 6.83 -2.89
CA ILE A 793 10.32 7.61 -2.08
C ILE A 793 10.47 9.12 -2.32
N HIS A 794 11.70 9.64 -2.39
CA HIS A 794 11.93 11.06 -2.73
C HIS A 794 11.39 11.42 -4.11
N ALA A 795 11.59 10.55 -5.11
CA ALA A 795 11.04 10.76 -6.45
C ALA A 795 9.51 10.84 -6.39
N LEU A 796 8.86 9.89 -5.72
CA LEU A 796 7.40 9.92 -5.51
C LEU A 796 6.95 11.23 -4.85
N LEU A 797 7.61 11.66 -3.77
CA LEU A 797 7.30 12.94 -3.12
C LEU A 797 7.45 14.15 -4.05
N ALA A 798 8.51 14.21 -4.86
CA ALA A 798 8.74 15.31 -5.80
C ALA A 798 7.68 15.37 -6.91
N HIS A 799 7.23 14.20 -7.38
CA HIS A 799 6.10 14.09 -8.31
C HIS A 799 4.80 14.66 -7.73
N HIS A 800 4.59 14.54 -6.41
CA HIS A 800 3.40 15.07 -5.74
C HIS A 800 3.45 16.59 -5.51
N CYS A 801 4.62 17.18 -5.29
CA CYS A 801 4.73 18.63 -5.08
C CYS A 801 4.74 19.44 -6.40
N GLY A 802 5.05 18.82 -7.54
CA GLY A 802 5.25 19.51 -8.83
C GLY A 802 4.01 19.80 -9.67
N SER A 803 2.78 19.54 -9.22
CA SER A 803 1.57 19.73 -10.04
C SER A 803 0.96 21.14 -9.99
N GLY A 804 1.63 22.11 -9.35
CA GLY A 804 1.07 23.44 -9.08
C GLY A 804 1.49 24.56 -10.04
N ASN A 805 2.39 24.36 -11.00
CA ASN A 805 2.77 25.43 -11.92
C ASN A 805 3.43 24.88 -13.20
N ARG A 806 2.62 24.59 -14.23
CA ARG A 806 3.14 24.32 -15.59
C ARG A 806 3.17 25.62 -16.39
N ASP A 807 4.07 26.53 -16.02
CA ASP A 807 4.46 27.68 -16.87
C ASP A 807 5.92 28.10 -16.66
N GLN A 808 6.77 27.16 -16.22
CA GLN A 808 8.21 27.30 -16.35
C GLN A 808 8.76 26.00 -16.92
N GLU A 809 9.25 26.07 -18.16
CA GLU A 809 10.16 25.06 -18.70
C GLU A 809 11.24 24.78 -17.64
N PRO A 810 11.45 23.51 -17.23
CA PRO A 810 12.55 23.21 -16.36
C PRO A 810 13.84 23.42 -17.16
N THR A 811 14.53 24.52 -16.85
CA THR A 811 15.92 24.74 -17.27
C THR A 811 16.70 23.47 -17.00
N ALA A 812 17.26 22.89 -18.07
CA ALA A 812 18.11 21.73 -18.03
C ALA A 812 19.30 21.99 -17.10
N ALA A 813 19.17 21.60 -15.83
CA ALA A 813 20.31 21.44 -14.94
C ALA A 813 21.07 20.21 -15.46
N LEU A 814 22.10 20.50 -16.25
CA LEU A 814 23.14 19.58 -16.66
C LEU A 814 23.59 18.73 -15.47
N LEU A 815 23.25 17.45 -15.49
CA LEU A 815 23.91 16.42 -14.71
C LEU A 815 25.43 16.53 -14.96
N PRO A 816 26.30 16.48 -13.94
CA PRO A 816 27.71 16.18 -14.16
C PRO A 816 27.80 14.84 -14.89
N GLY A 817 28.60 14.81 -15.95
CA GLY A 817 28.80 13.64 -16.79
C GLY A 817 29.34 12.43 -16.04
N ASP A 818 29.18 11.28 -16.69
CA ASP A 818 29.75 9.96 -16.39
C ASP A 818 29.05 9.08 -15.35
N ALA A 819 28.02 8.37 -15.84
CA ALA A 819 27.95 6.90 -15.73
C ALA A 819 26.87 6.34 -16.69
N LEU A 820 27.12 6.41 -18.00
CA LEU A 820 26.54 5.40 -18.89
C LEU A 820 27.26 4.09 -18.56
N GLY A 821 26.54 3.02 -18.24
CA GLY A 821 27.14 1.68 -18.19
C GLY A 821 27.87 1.37 -19.50
N GLU A 822 28.90 0.51 -19.46
CA GLU A 822 29.69 0.20 -20.66
C GLU A 822 28.77 -0.23 -21.82
N PRO A 823 28.99 0.30 -23.05
CA PRO A 823 28.15 0.02 -24.20
C PRO A 823 28.13 -1.49 -24.50
N GLN A 824 26.93 -2.05 -24.61
CA GLN A 824 26.71 -3.48 -24.89
C GLN A 824 26.63 -3.73 -26.40
N THR A 825 27.18 -4.86 -26.84
CA THR A 825 27.05 -5.38 -28.21
C THR A 825 25.75 -6.18 -28.33
N LEU A 826 24.90 -5.85 -29.31
CA LEU A 826 23.66 -6.60 -29.58
C LEU A 826 23.88 -7.60 -30.73
N ILE A 827 23.52 -8.87 -30.51
CA ILE A 827 23.54 -9.92 -31.54
C ILE A 827 22.11 -10.44 -31.73
N ASN A 828 21.56 -10.28 -32.92
CA ASN A 828 20.20 -10.71 -33.24
C ASN A 828 20.14 -12.19 -33.66
N LEU A 829 19.67 -13.06 -32.76
CA LEU A 829 19.43 -14.49 -33.02
C LEU A 829 18.01 -14.77 -33.52
N THR A 830 17.19 -13.76 -33.84
CA THR A 830 15.89 -13.99 -34.47
C THR A 830 16.05 -14.22 -35.98
N PRO A 831 15.10 -14.88 -36.67
CA PRO A 831 15.24 -15.21 -38.10
C PRO A 831 15.05 -14.01 -39.03
N HIS A 832 14.72 -12.83 -38.50
CA HIS A 832 14.40 -11.63 -39.26
C HIS A 832 15.19 -10.44 -38.72
N GLU A 833 15.26 -9.34 -39.48
CA GLU A 833 15.81 -8.07 -38.98
C GLU A 833 14.98 -7.58 -37.78
N VAL A 834 15.66 -7.13 -36.73
CA VAL A 834 15.04 -6.45 -35.60
C VAL A 834 15.34 -4.96 -35.73
N VAL A 835 14.28 -4.15 -35.74
CA VAL A 835 14.37 -2.68 -35.82
C VAL A 835 14.01 -2.10 -34.47
N LEU A 836 14.91 -1.34 -33.86
CA LEU A 836 14.68 -0.63 -32.60
C LEU A 836 14.51 0.87 -32.86
N ASP A 837 13.34 1.41 -32.50
CA ASP A 837 13.03 2.84 -32.60
C ASP A 837 13.28 3.50 -31.23
N CYS A 838 14.44 4.13 -31.07
CA CYS A 838 14.89 4.71 -29.81
C CYS A 838 14.45 6.18 -29.62
N GLY A 839 13.57 6.72 -30.49
CA GLY A 839 13.02 8.08 -30.37
C GLY A 839 13.98 9.23 -30.69
N VAL A 840 15.28 8.96 -30.91
CA VAL A 840 16.30 9.95 -31.28
C VAL A 840 17.17 9.39 -32.41
N GLY A 841 17.10 9.99 -33.60
CA GLY A 841 17.91 9.61 -34.77
C GLY A 841 17.30 8.51 -35.64
N GLU A 842 18.10 7.90 -36.51
CA GLU A 842 17.67 6.77 -37.35
C GLU A 842 17.47 5.50 -36.51
N PRO A 843 16.45 4.68 -36.80
CA PRO A 843 16.18 3.45 -36.06
C PRO A 843 17.34 2.46 -36.20
N LEU A 844 17.69 1.80 -35.08
CA LEU A 844 18.77 0.82 -35.04
C LEU A 844 18.30 -0.50 -35.68
N ARG A 845 18.90 -0.85 -36.82
CA ARG A 845 18.61 -2.10 -37.54
C ARG A 845 19.64 -3.16 -37.23
N LEU A 846 19.16 -4.30 -36.74
CA LEU A 846 19.98 -5.43 -36.32
C LEU A 846 19.69 -6.62 -37.24
N PRO A 847 20.59 -6.94 -38.20
CA PRO A 847 20.38 -8.06 -39.11
C PRO A 847 20.41 -9.39 -38.36
N SER A 848 19.68 -10.40 -38.87
CA SER A 848 19.73 -11.75 -38.32
C SER A 848 21.15 -12.31 -38.40
N ALA A 849 21.63 -12.91 -37.31
CA ALA A 849 22.92 -13.59 -37.24
C ALA A 849 22.91 -14.97 -37.93
N GLY A 850 21.79 -15.39 -38.54
CA GLY A 850 21.64 -16.65 -39.27
C GLY A 850 21.55 -17.90 -38.39
N GLN A 851 21.76 -17.78 -37.08
CA GLN A 851 21.55 -18.83 -36.08
C GLN A 851 20.33 -18.44 -35.26
N SER A 852 19.19 -19.11 -35.51
CA SER A 852 17.93 -18.84 -34.81
C SER A 852 17.50 -20.00 -33.94
N PRO A 853 17.92 -20.02 -32.65
CA PRO A 853 17.56 -21.07 -31.70
C PRO A 853 16.05 -21.20 -31.58
N ARG A 854 15.52 -22.41 -31.77
CA ARG A 854 14.10 -22.73 -31.59
C ARG A 854 13.96 -23.88 -30.60
N LEU A 855 12.95 -23.79 -29.73
CA LEU A 855 12.62 -24.90 -28.85
C LEU A 855 12.13 -26.09 -29.68
N LEU A 856 12.82 -27.22 -29.55
CA LEU A 856 12.40 -28.49 -30.13
C LEU A 856 11.35 -29.10 -29.22
N LEU A 857 10.17 -29.34 -29.77
CA LEU A 857 9.06 -29.99 -29.07
C LEU A 857 8.97 -31.46 -29.49
N ASP A 858 8.76 -32.37 -28.55
CA ASP A 858 8.47 -33.78 -28.87
C ASP A 858 7.19 -33.92 -29.70
N GLN A 859 6.88 -35.10 -30.24
CA GLN A 859 5.70 -35.28 -31.13
C GLN A 859 4.34 -35.16 -30.39
N GLY A 860 4.32 -35.15 -29.05
CA GLY A 860 3.10 -35.25 -28.24
C GLY A 860 2.23 -36.48 -28.57
N GLN A 861 1.02 -36.54 -28.01
CA GLN A 861 -0.02 -37.45 -28.50
C GLN A 861 -0.85 -36.76 -29.58
N GLN A 862 -1.09 -37.44 -30.70
CA GLN A 862 -1.97 -36.94 -31.77
C GLN A 862 -3.41 -37.38 -31.51
N GLY A 863 -4.32 -36.42 -31.54
CA GLY A 863 -5.76 -36.60 -31.47
C GLY A 863 -6.46 -35.78 -32.56
N ILE A 864 -7.78 -35.89 -32.60
CA ILE A 864 -8.62 -35.15 -33.55
C ILE A 864 -9.66 -34.38 -32.75
N LEU A 865 -9.79 -33.08 -33.03
CA LEU A 865 -10.79 -32.21 -32.44
C LEU A 865 -11.84 -31.87 -33.50
N ALA A 866 -13.09 -32.24 -33.24
CA ALA A 866 -14.22 -31.78 -34.06
C ALA A 866 -14.55 -30.33 -33.69
N VAL A 867 -14.39 -29.41 -34.64
CA VAL A 867 -14.64 -27.98 -34.49
C VAL A 867 -15.78 -27.59 -35.43
N ARG A 868 -16.80 -26.88 -34.93
CA ARG A 868 -17.86 -26.31 -35.78
C ARG A 868 -17.30 -25.16 -36.61
N ASP A 869 -17.66 -25.13 -37.89
CA ASP A 869 -17.29 -24.05 -38.79
C ASP A 869 -18.03 -22.78 -38.36
N PRO A 870 -17.34 -21.67 -38.02
CA PRO A 870 -18.00 -20.44 -37.57
C PRO A 870 -18.87 -19.78 -38.66
N GLN A 871 -18.73 -20.20 -39.92
CA GLN A 871 -19.53 -19.71 -41.04
C GLN A 871 -20.65 -20.69 -41.43
N ASP A 872 -20.71 -21.88 -40.83
CA ASP A 872 -21.69 -22.93 -41.13
C ASP A 872 -21.89 -23.84 -39.91
N ASP A 873 -22.85 -23.48 -39.05
CA ASP A 873 -23.10 -24.11 -37.75
C ASP A 873 -23.49 -25.60 -37.81
N GLU A 874 -23.90 -26.09 -38.99
CA GLU A 874 -24.24 -27.49 -39.21
C GLU A 874 -23.04 -28.36 -39.62
N ARG A 875 -21.90 -27.74 -39.95
CA ARG A 875 -20.73 -28.46 -40.46
C ARG A 875 -19.60 -28.52 -39.43
N ALA A 876 -19.35 -29.72 -38.89
CA ALA A 876 -18.17 -30.00 -38.06
C ALA A 876 -16.98 -30.43 -38.92
N ARG A 877 -15.80 -29.85 -38.65
CA ARG A 877 -14.52 -30.22 -39.27
C ARG A 877 -13.61 -30.88 -38.25
N GLU A 878 -12.95 -31.95 -38.67
CA GLU A 878 -11.92 -32.61 -37.88
C GLU A 878 -10.58 -31.88 -38.04
N VAL A 879 -10.07 -31.33 -36.94
CA VAL A 879 -8.79 -30.64 -36.87
C VAL A 879 -7.79 -31.49 -36.08
N PRO A 880 -6.59 -31.77 -36.62
CA PRO A 880 -5.55 -32.47 -35.88
C PRO A 880 -5.17 -31.69 -34.60
N LEU A 881 -5.15 -32.37 -33.47
CA LEU A 881 -4.83 -31.82 -32.16
C LEU A 881 -3.63 -32.55 -31.57
N SER A 882 -2.53 -31.84 -31.29
CA SER A 882 -1.39 -32.40 -30.57
C SER A 882 -1.49 -32.08 -29.07
N ILE A 883 -1.55 -33.10 -28.22
CA ILE A 883 -1.73 -32.99 -26.77
C ILE A 883 -0.42 -33.30 -26.05
N GLY A 884 -0.04 -32.45 -25.09
CA GLY A 884 1.01 -32.75 -24.11
C GLY A 884 2.45 -32.66 -24.63
N ARG A 885 2.71 -31.88 -25.69
CA ARG A 885 4.07 -31.69 -26.24
C ARG A 885 5.01 -31.09 -25.18
N ARG A 886 6.20 -31.67 -25.00
CA ARG A 886 7.23 -31.15 -24.09
C ARG A 886 8.45 -30.66 -24.85
N VAL A 887 9.14 -29.67 -24.28
CA VAL A 887 10.43 -29.17 -24.79
C VAL A 887 11.51 -30.23 -24.56
N GLN A 888 12.19 -30.64 -25.62
CA GLN A 888 13.30 -31.60 -25.59
C GLN A 888 14.68 -30.93 -25.61
N GLY A 889 14.75 -29.70 -26.12
CA GLY A 889 16.00 -28.97 -26.26
C GLY A 889 15.83 -27.76 -27.17
N ILE A 890 16.95 -27.23 -27.64
CA ILE A 890 17.00 -26.05 -28.50
C ILE A 890 17.98 -26.29 -29.66
N ASP A 891 17.58 -25.92 -30.88
CA ASP A 891 18.38 -26.11 -32.08
C ASP A 891 18.26 -24.90 -33.04
N PRO A 892 19.38 -24.32 -33.50
CA PRO A 892 20.75 -24.52 -33.01
C PRO A 892 20.90 -24.15 -31.52
N PRO A 893 21.91 -24.67 -30.81
CA PRO A 893 22.16 -24.32 -29.41
C PRO A 893 22.42 -22.82 -29.24
N LEU A 894 22.05 -22.27 -28.07
CA LEU A 894 22.37 -20.88 -27.73
C LEU A 894 23.89 -20.69 -27.66
N PRO A 895 24.43 -19.58 -28.21
CA PRO A 895 25.83 -19.21 -28.01
C PRO A 895 26.17 -19.06 -26.53
N ASP A 896 27.44 -19.27 -26.17
CA ASP A 896 27.94 -19.03 -24.82
C ASP A 896 27.87 -17.53 -24.45
N PRO A 897 27.57 -17.18 -23.17
CA PRO A 897 27.60 -15.81 -22.70
C PRO A 897 28.97 -15.15 -22.94
N ARG A 898 28.96 -13.90 -23.43
CA ARG A 898 30.17 -13.08 -23.61
C ARG A 898 30.02 -11.78 -22.83
N PRO A 899 31.04 -11.35 -22.06
CA PRO A 899 31.02 -10.06 -21.40
C PRO A 899 30.71 -8.93 -22.38
N GLY A 900 29.83 -7.99 -22.00
CA GLY A 900 29.48 -6.86 -22.84
C GLY A 900 28.60 -7.19 -24.05
N THR A 901 28.00 -8.39 -24.13
CA THR A 901 27.15 -8.82 -25.26
C THR A 901 25.77 -9.27 -24.80
N LEU A 902 24.72 -8.83 -25.50
CA LEU A 902 23.35 -9.32 -25.33
C LEU A 902 22.87 -10.00 -26.61
N TYR A 903 22.17 -11.11 -26.45
CA TYR A 903 21.60 -11.88 -27.54
C TYR A 903 20.09 -11.65 -27.62
N ILE A 904 19.62 -11.11 -28.74
CA ILE A 904 18.20 -10.91 -29.01
C ILE A 904 17.61 -12.23 -29.50
N THR A 905 16.64 -12.77 -28.77
CA THR A 905 15.97 -14.03 -29.10
C THR A 905 14.45 -13.87 -29.01
N GLY A 906 13.70 -14.92 -29.33
CA GLY A 906 12.28 -14.97 -29.04
C GLY A 906 12.03 -15.09 -27.53
N ARG A 907 11.01 -14.38 -27.01
CA ARG A 907 10.64 -14.40 -25.60
C ARG A 907 10.56 -15.81 -25.00
N VAL A 908 9.95 -16.74 -25.74
CA VAL A 908 9.78 -18.15 -25.33
C VAL A 908 11.12 -18.87 -25.12
N VAL A 909 12.15 -18.54 -25.91
CA VAL A 909 13.50 -19.08 -25.73
C VAL A 909 14.17 -18.47 -24.49
N ALA A 910 14.03 -17.17 -24.27
CA ALA A 910 14.56 -16.51 -23.07
C ALA A 910 13.90 -17.05 -21.78
N GLU A 911 12.58 -17.26 -21.79
CA GLU A 911 11.80 -17.85 -20.70
C GLU A 911 12.16 -19.30 -20.40
N HIS A 912 12.63 -20.06 -21.38
CA HIS A 912 13.14 -21.42 -21.16
C HIS A 912 14.55 -21.44 -20.54
N HIS A 913 15.28 -20.33 -20.58
CA HIS A 913 16.63 -20.20 -20.02
C HIS A 913 16.72 -19.05 -19.00
N PRO A 914 15.92 -19.07 -17.91
CA PRO A 914 15.85 -17.98 -16.93
C PRO A 914 17.19 -17.68 -16.23
N GLN A 915 18.13 -18.63 -16.24
CA GLN A 915 19.49 -18.48 -15.73
C GLN A 915 20.41 -17.59 -16.59
N ARG A 916 20.02 -17.28 -17.83
CA ARG A 916 20.80 -16.49 -18.78
C ARG A 916 20.37 -15.02 -18.75
N SER A 917 21.15 -14.17 -18.09
CA SER A 917 20.90 -12.72 -17.97
C SER A 917 21.34 -11.90 -19.19
N ASP A 918 21.98 -12.54 -20.16
CA ASP A 918 22.44 -11.99 -21.43
C ASP A 918 21.42 -12.15 -22.58
N LEU A 919 20.24 -12.74 -22.30
CA LEU A 919 19.16 -12.89 -23.27
C LEU A 919 18.14 -11.76 -23.14
N VAL A 920 17.80 -11.16 -24.28
CA VAL A 920 16.82 -10.08 -24.39
C VAL A 920 15.85 -10.38 -25.55
N TRP A 921 14.68 -9.74 -25.55
CA TRP A 921 13.73 -9.82 -26.67
C TRP A 921 13.09 -8.46 -26.96
N PRO A 922 12.62 -8.20 -28.20
CA PRO A 922 11.93 -6.95 -28.53
C PRO A 922 10.67 -6.74 -27.67
N ALA A 923 10.55 -5.56 -27.09
CA ALA A 923 9.44 -5.14 -26.24
C ALA A 923 8.86 -3.82 -26.76
N ASP A 924 7.58 -3.58 -26.47
CA ASP A 924 6.85 -2.42 -26.97
C ASP A 924 6.87 -2.36 -28.52
N LEU A 925 6.21 -3.37 -29.12
CA LEU A 925 6.21 -3.61 -30.55
C LEU A 925 5.38 -2.56 -31.28
N ILE A 926 6.00 -1.87 -32.24
CA ILE A 926 5.34 -0.97 -33.18
C ILE A 926 4.75 -1.81 -34.31
N ARG A 927 3.47 -1.59 -34.59
CA ARG A 927 2.74 -2.26 -35.66
C ARG A 927 2.26 -1.27 -36.70
N ASP A 928 2.22 -1.70 -37.95
CA ASP A 928 1.57 -0.95 -39.01
C ASP A 928 0.03 -1.08 -38.97
N SER A 929 -0.65 -0.40 -39.89
CA SER A 929 -2.10 -0.42 -40.04
C SER A 929 -2.69 -1.81 -40.38
N THR A 930 -1.86 -2.78 -40.73
CA THR A 930 -2.26 -4.18 -40.98
C THR A 930 -1.99 -5.10 -39.80
N GLY A 931 -1.42 -4.56 -38.71
CA GLY A 931 -1.06 -5.31 -37.51
C GLY A 931 0.29 -6.02 -37.60
N GLN A 932 1.06 -5.84 -38.67
CA GLN A 932 2.40 -6.41 -38.83
C GLN A 932 3.41 -5.62 -38.00
N VAL A 933 4.30 -6.33 -37.28
CA VAL A 933 5.34 -5.70 -36.46
C VAL A 933 6.41 -5.11 -37.36
N THR A 934 6.65 -3.80 -37.26
CA THR A 934 7.63 -3.07 -38.07
C THR A 934 8.85 -2.61 -37.28
N ALA A 935 8.72 -2.40 -35.96
CA ALA A 935 9.81 -2.05 -35.06
C ALA A 935 9.45 -2.37 -33.59
N ALA A 936 10.36 -2.09 -32.67
CA ALA A 936 10.14 -2.16 -31.23
C ALA A 936 10.77 -0.93 -30.55
N ARG A 937 10.14 -0.38 -29.51
CA ARG A 937 10.67 0.79 -28.78
C ARG A 937 11.70 0.42 -27.72
N GLY A 938 11.82 -0.88 -27.39
CA GLY A 938 12.80 -1.33 -26.42
C GLY A 938 13.07 -2.83 -26.44
N LEU A 939 13.86 -3.27 -25.47
CA LEU A 939 14.19 -4.67 -25.22
C LEU A 939 13.77 -5.02 -23.78
N ALA A 940 13.31 -6.25 -23.57
CA ALA A 940 12.99 -6.79 -22.24
C ALA A 940 13.86 -8.01 -21.91
N THR A 941 14.03 -8.30 -20.62
CA THR A 941 14.76 -9.46 -20.08
C THR A 941 14.09 -9.98 -18.80
N LEU A 942 14.37 -11.23 -18.40
CA LEU A 942 13.85 -11.84 -17.17
C LEU A 942 14.68 -11.52 -15.94
N ALA A 943 15.98 -11.25 -16.11
CA ALA A 943 16.90 -10.95 -15.03
C ALA A 943 17.90 -9.90 -15.53
N PRO A 944 17.89 -8.66 -14.99
CA PRO A 944 18.89 -7.67 -15.37
C PRO A 944 20.28 -8.18 -14.96
N GLY A 945 21.16 -8.43 -15.93
CA GLY A 945 22.56 -8.74 -15.66
C GLY A 945 23.24 -7.58 -14.91
N ARG A 946 24.27 -7.89 -14.11
CA ARG A 946 25.11 -6.87 -13.45
C ARG A 946 25.67 -5.91 -14.52
N GLY A 947 25.33 -4.62 -14.43
CA GLY A 947 25.84 -3.56 -15.32
C GLY A 947 24.88 -3.02 -16.40
N LEU A 948 23.64 -3.51 -16.50
CA LEU A 948 22.69 -3.17 -17.57
C LEU A 948 21.85 -1.89 -17.37
N ILE A 949 22.01 -1.13 -16.28
CA ILE A 949 21.14 0.01 -15.98
C ILE A 949 21.86 1.33 -16.25
N ALA A 950 21.57 1.95 -17.40
CA ALA A 950 21.86 3.35 -17.67
C ALA A 950 20.53 4.08 -17.95
N ARG A 951 20.13 4.98 -17.04
CA ARG A 951 18.96 5.89 -17.08
C ARG A 951 17.57 5.22 -17.19
N VAL A 952 16.82 5.28 -16.09
CA VAL A 952 15.34 5.26 -16.15
C VAL A 952 14.90 6.66 -16.59
N GLY A 953 14.77 6.86 -17.91
CA GLY A 953 14.14 8.05 -18.48
C GLY A 953 12.62 7.89 -18.47
N ARG A 954 11.90 8.94 -18.05
CA ARG A 954 10.46 9.06 -18.24
C ARG A 954 10.13 8.91 -19.73
N SER A 955 9.27 7.95 -20.07
CA SER A 955 8.66 7.86 -21.40
C SER A 955 7.42 8.75 -21.47
N GLY A 956 7.44 9.72 -22.36
CA GLY A 956 6.26 10.41 -22.90
C GLY A 956 6.69 11.55 -23.84
N PRO A 957 5.89 11.91 -24.85
CA PRO A 957 4.77 11.17 -25.44
C PRO A 957 5.20 10.08 -26.44
#